data_AF-A0A8T5KVF3-F1
#
_entry.id   AF-A0A8T5KVF3-F1
#
_cell.length_a   1.000
_cell.length_b   1.000
_cell.length_c   1.000
_cell.angle_alpha   90.00
_cell.angle_beta   90.00
_cell.angle_gamma   90.00
#
_symmetry.space_group_name_H-M   'P 1'
#
loop_
_entity.id
_entity.type
_entity.pdbx_description
1 polymer ?
#
loop_
_entity_poly.entity_id
_entity_poly.type
_entity_poly.pdbx_seq_one_letter_code
_entity_poly.pdbx_strand_id
1 'polypeptide(L)'
;MQKIIRKKIGEIRFSLLSPEKIKKLSAAKIVTPELYDIDGYPVDGGLMDLRLGAIDPGVRCRTCGGRLKECLGHSGSIDLARPVIHLKYIPLIELGLRCFCHSCKKLMIADKDLEKYSASQRAKKSKDAKKCPHCQSAQDKIKLDKPTNFLRGKTRLFPTEIREILSNVPDSELRKIAIDPTTSRPEWAILTTLLVPPVTVRPSIILESGERSEDDLTHKLSDIIRANQRLWENLNAGAPEVIIEDLWDLLQFHITTFFDNTVARIPPARHRSGQPLKTITERIKGKEGRIRKNLAGKRVNFSGRTVISPDPSIEINEVGIPYEIAKVVTVAETVNDLNIEKLKKLIQKAEVYPGANYIIRPDGKRKKITADLKEEIVAEISPGYKVERHLQDGDIVLFNRHPSLHRGSLMSHYVKVLPGRTFRLHPAVAFPYNADFDGDEMNIHSPQTEEARSEAKVLLDVKQNLISPKNSTNFIGCVDDSITGNYLIGMDTFSKEDANQILYKSGIKSQISKKTISGLELFSKVLPKINFSSDSINIKEGEIIKGVLDKTVFGDEGGDLIKELDKSVGRLEAFDTIKRAFNMGKNYLTDRGITISVEDLDLDKSVVEKAKEIIEKAEQRTKEVIVSYDERTLEIIPGKTKEESRELKILKILNEVRTKIGEIVKKEFSAENPVSHMIKSGGGGNILNITQMACCVGQQDLEGKRIDLGYNDRTLSFFKKGDLSPKSRGFINSPFIKGLRPDEFFFGAITGRATLMDTGLRTPKSGYLYRRLANALQDLKKEYDGTVRDSNNNIIQFEYGEDGLDVSQLHLKKELDPGEAIGIITAQSFGEPSTQMVLRTFHFAGVSEMQVTQGLPRLIEIFDARKKPSSPKMEIYLNKDNNNENSARVFAEKIKEVSIREISSEINLNFSDKKIEIKIDKEGLKQIHTSVAKVVERLKDLKFKAKETGDSIILSASDLNFKEIYKLKEKLKNTVISGVKGVKQVLVVKRGKDFIVTTLGTNLKDILELKEVSRDNIISNDLHEVEKVFGIEVARQLIINEIYEVINVQGLDIDKRHLKLVADAMTNTGNVKGVTRIGIIAQKSSILARATFETPVKQFVNATIKGSGDKLSSVIENIILNQPIPVGTGLPGLLVKVIGPLTKKEEEKKTAKKKIVEQTNR
;
A
#
# COMPACT_ATOMS: atom_id res chain seq x y z
N MET A 1 -49.93 0.12 -6.60
CA MET A 1 -48.52 -0.14 -6.22
C MET A 1 -48.10 0.88 -5.17
N GLN A 2 -47.62 0.43 -4.01
CA GLN A 2 -47.02 1.36 -3.03
C GLN A 2 -45.83 2.06 -3.69
N LYS A 3 -45.82 3.39 -3.67
CA LYS A 3 -44.75 4.21 -4.24
C LYS A 3 -43.46 3.90 -3.48
N ILE A 4 -42.50 3.23 -4.12
CA ILE A 4 -41.23 2.88 -3.49
C ILE A 4 -40.50 4.17 -3.14
N ILE A 5 -40.39 4.49 -1.85
CA ILE A 5 -39.66 5.65 -1.36
C ILE A 5 -38.18 5.27 -1.34
N ARG A 6 -37.37 5.89 -2.20
CA ARG A 6 -35.91 5.74 -2.17
C ARG A 6 -35.34 6.71 -1.14
N LYS A 7 -34.60 6.19 -0.14
CA LYS A 7 -33.92 7.00 0.89
C LYS A 7 -32.42 6.66 0.91
N LYS A 8 -31.59 7.66 1.23
CA LYS A 8 -30.16 7.46 1.54
C LYS A 8 -30.04 6.95 2.97
N ILE A 9 -29.15 5.99 3.21
CA ILE A 9 -28.82 5.51 4.57
C ILE A 9 -27.98 6.60 5.23
N GLY A 10 -28.41 7.07 6.40
CA GLY A 10 -27.67 8.10 7.16
C GLY A 10 -26.77 7.55 8.27
N GLU A 11 -27.11 6.41 8.86
CA GLU A 11 -26.33 5.80 9.95
C GLU A 11 -26.52 4.26 9.94
N ILE A 12 -25.48 3.51 10.32
CA ILE A 12 -25.56 2.07 10.59
C ILE A 12 -25.27 1.81 12.07
N ARG A 13 -26.16 1.10 12.76
CA ARG A 13 -25.97 0.69 14.16
C ARG A 13 -25.67 -0.80 14.27
N PHE A 14 -24.67 -1.13 15.08
CA PHE A 14 -24.27 -2.51 15.33
C PHE A 14 -24.89 -3.02 16.64
N SER A 15 -25.56 -4.16 16.59
CA SER A 15 -26.21 -4.76 17.76
C SER A 15 -26.12 -6.28 17.74
N LEU A 16 -26.12 -6.89 18.92
CA LEU A 16 -26.28 -8.33 19.10
C LEU A 16 -27.77 -8.65 19.12
N LEU A 17 -28.19 -9.62 18.32
CA LEU A 17 -29.61 -10.01 18.26
C LEU A 17 -30.01 -10.75 19.54
N SER A 18 -31.06 -10.28 20.21
CA SER A 18 -31.67 -11.02 21.31
C SER A 18 -32.45 -12.24 20.79
N PRO A 19 -32.64 -13.29 21.60
CA PRO A 19 -33.44 -14.46 21.18
C PRO A 19 -34.85 -14.08 20.71
N GLU A 20 -35.48 -13.09 21.34
CA GLU A 20 -36.79 -12.56 20.94
C GLU A 20 -36.76 -11.89 19.57
N LYS A 21 -35.72 -11.10 19.27
CA LYS A 21 -35.53 -10.49 17.95
C LYS A 21 -35.30 -11.55 16.88
N ILE A 22 -34.52 -12.60 17.18
CA ILE A 22 -34.32 -13.73 16.27
C ILE A 22 -35.65 -14.40 15.93
N LYS A 23 -36.50 -14.66 16.94
CA LYS A 23 -37.85 -15.23 16.73
C LYS A 23 -38.74 -14.31 15.88
N LYS A 24 -38.71 -12.99 16.10
CA LYS A 24 -39.46 -12.01 15.30
C LYS A 24 -39.00 -11.91 13.84
N LEU A 25 -37.71 -12.11 13.57
CA LEU A 25 -37.14 -12.08 12.22
C LEU A 25 -37.33 -13.40 11.46
N SER A 26 -37.55 -14.50 12.19
CA SER A 26 -37.65 -15.84 11.64
C SER A 26 -38.99 -16.04 10.92
N ALA A 27 -38.93 -16.40 9.65
CA ALA A 27 -40.11 -16.78 8.85
C ALA A 27 -40.49 -18.25 9.02
N ALA A 28 -39.54 -19.11 9.42
CA ALA A 28 -39.76 -20.54 9.59
C ALA A 28 -38.86 -21.11 10.69
N LYS A 29 -39.44 -22.02 11.49
CA LYS A 29 -38.69 -22.82 12.47
C LYS A 29 -38.14 -24.07 11.78
N ILE A 30 -36.82 -24.26 11.89
CA ILE A 30 -36.12 -25.38 11.25
C ILE A 30 -35.94 -26.49 12.27
N VAL A 31 -36.47 -27.66 11.95
CA VAL A 31 -36.55 -28.81 12.86
C VAL A 31 -35.94 -30.06 12.28
N THR A 32 -35.94 -30.25 10.95
CA THR A 32 -35.41 -31.45 10.30
C THR A 32 -34.09 -31.18 9.57
N PRO A 33 -33.14 -32.14 9.57
CA PRO A 33 -31.87 -32.01 8.85
C PRO A 33 -31.98 -32.41 7.37
N GLU A 34 -33.09 -33.02 6.97
CA GLU A 34 -33.43 -33.42 5.60
C GLU A 34 -33.65 -32.18 4.73
N LEU A 35 -33.15 -32.24 3.49
CA LEU A 35 -33.17 -31.10 2.57
C LEU A 35 -34.32 -31.21 1.57
N TYR A 36 -34.48 -32.39 0.97
CA TYR A 36 -35.45 -32.68 -0.08
C TYR A 36 -36.17 -34.01 0.21
N ASP A 37 -37.40 -34.12 -0.28
CA ASP A 37 -38.16 -35.37 -0.26
C ASP A 37 -37.74 -36.29 -1.43
N ILE A 38 -38.43 -37.43 -1.55
CA ILE A 38 -38.17 -38.46 -2.57
C ILE A 38 -38.40 -37.90 -3.99
N ASP A 39 -39.32 -36.94 -4.13
CA ASP A 39 -39.67 -36.29 -5.38
C ASP A 39 -38.73 -35.10 -5.72
N GLY A 40 -37.74 -34.82 -4.88
CA GLY A 40 -36.77 -33.74 -5.04
C GLY A 40 -37.31 -32.36 -4.67
N TYR A 41 -38.48 -32.28 -4.02
CA TYR A 41 -39.06 -31.05 -3.52
C TYR A 41 -38.51 -30.70 -2.13
N PRO A 42 -38.27 -29.42 -1.80
CA PRO A 42 -37.74 -29.06 -0.48
C PRO A 42 -38.68 -29.43 0.67
N VAL A 43 -38.14 -30.05 1.72
CA VAL A 43 -38.92 -30.49 2.89
C VAL A 43 -39.36 -29.27 3.72
N ASP A 44 -40.64 -29.23 4.08
CA ASP A 44 -41.19 -28.23 4.98
C ASP A 44 -40.60 -28.38 6.40
N GLY A 45 -40.08 -27.28 6.96
CA GLY A 45 -39.34 -27.31 8.22
C GLY A 45 -37.90 -27.81 8.12
N GLY A 46 -37.43 -28.14 6.92
CA GLY A 46 -36.03 -28.46 6.60
C GLY A 46 -35.20 -27.23 6.24
N LEU A 47 -33.91 -27.41 5.95
CA LEU A 47 -32.99 -26.31 5.64
C LEU A 47 -33.26 -25.64 4.27
N MET A 48 -33.97 -26.28 3.36
CA MET A 48 -34.30 -25.74 2.03
C MET A 48 -35.75 -25.26 1.91
N ASP A 49 -36.45 -25.11 3.06
CA ASP A 49 -37.84 -24.66 3.12
C ASP A 49 -38.08 -23.38 2.30
N LEU A 50 -39.11 -23.42 1.44
CA LEU A 50 -39.45 -22.34 0.51
C LEU A 50 -39.89 -21.04 1.18
N ARG A 51 -40.20 -21.08 2.48
CA ARG A 51 -40.41 -19.88 3.30
C ARG A 51 -39.12 -19.09 3.49
N LEU A 52 -37.95 -19.73 3.42
CA LEU A 52 -36.64 -19.08 3.50
C LEU A 52 -36.20 -18.42 2.19
N GLY A 53 -36.87 -18.76 1.08
CA GLY A 53 -36.61 -18.21 -0.25
C GLY A 53 -36.76 -19.26 -1.35
N ALA A 54 -36.73 -18.83 -2.61
CA ALA A 54 -36.75 -19.71 -3.77
C ALA A 54 -35.37 -19.72 -4.46
N ILE A 55 -34.84 -20.92 -4.72
CA ILE A 55 -33.56 -21.13 -5.42
C ILE A 55 -33.80 -21.66 -6.83
N ASP A 56 -34.80 -22.52 -7.01
CA ASP A 56 -35.13 -23.11 -8.30
C ASP A 56 -36.00 -22.16 -9.14
N PRO A 57 -35.70 -21.95 -10.44
CA PRO A 57 -36.44 -21.02 -11.31
C PRO A 57 -37.95 -21.33 -11.43
N GLY A 58 -38.33 -22.60 -11.27
CA GLY A 58 -39.72 -23.06 -11.34
C GLY A 58 -40.53 -22.81 -10.06
N VAL A 59 -39.89 -22.38 -8.97
CA VAL A 59 -40.52 -22.28 -7.65
C VAL A 59 -40.61 -20.83 -7.20
N ARG A 60 -41.67 -20.50 -6.45
CA ARG A 60 -41.88 -19.18 -5.85
C ARG A 60 -41.73 -19.25 -4.34
N CYS A 61 -41.20 -18.18 -3.75
CA CYS A 61 -41.08 -18.10 -2.30
C CYS A 61 -42.47 -18.08 -1.65
N ARG A 62 -42.71 -18.93 -0.65
CA ARG A 62 -43.99 -18.99 0.08
C ARG A 62 -44.25 -17.75 0.95
N THR A 63 -43.20 -16.98 1.27
CA THR A 63 -43.29 -15.80 2.15
C THR A 63 -43.56 -14.51 1.39
N CYS A 64 -42.83 -14.23 0.30
CA CYS A 64 -42.98 -12.99 -0.47
C CYS A 64 -43.53 -13.16 -1.90
N GLY A 65 -43.73 -14.40 -2.37
CA GLY A 65 -44.22 -14.69 -3.73
C GLY A 65 -43.22 -14.43 -4.87
N GLY A 66 -42.06 -13.84 -4.57
CA GLY A 66 -41.02 -13.52 -5.55
C GLY A 66 -40.35 -14.76 -6.15
N ARG A 67 -39.90 -14.62 -7.41
CA ARG A 67 -39.09 -15.61 -8.12
C ARG A 67 -37.60 -15.50 -7.77
N LEU A 68 -36.79 -16.39 -8.33
CA LEU A 68 -35.32 -16.31 -8.27
C LEU A 68 -34.85 -14.92 -8.75
N LYS A 69 -33.99 -14.25 -7.97
CA LYS A 69 -33.50 -12.85 -8.10
C LYS A 69 -34.47 -11.74 -7.68
N GLU A 70 -35.77 -12.00 -7.55
CA GLU A 70 -36.74 -11.03 -7.01
C GLU A 70 -36.84 -11.16 -5.48
N CYS A 71 -36.84 -12.40 -4.98
CA CYS A 71 -36.84 -12.68 -3.54
C CYS A 71 -35.46 -12.38 -2.94
N LEU A 72 -35.42 -11.53 -1.89
CA LEU A 72 -34.20 -11.22 -1.13
C LEU A 72 -33.80 -12.34 -0.15
N GLY A 73 -34.73 -13.26 0.13
CA GLY A 73 -34.59 -14.33 1.12
C GLY A 73 -35.10 -13.94 2.51
N HIS A 74 -35.52 -14.94 3.29
CA HIS A 74 -36.04 -14.77 4.65
C HIS A 74 -35.28 -15.69 5.61
N SER A 75 -34.95 -15.18 6.80
CA SER A 75 -34.21 -15.96 7.80
C SER A 75 -35.11 -16.97 8.50
N GLY A 76 -34.51 -18.06 8.97
CA GLY A 76 -35.16 -19.04 9.84
C GLY A 76 -34.54 -19.06 11.24
N SER A 77 -35.00 -19.96 12.09
CA SER A 77 -34.45 -20.13 13.45
C SER A 77 -34.44 -21.59 13.88
N ILE A 78 -33.40 -21.97 14.62
CA ILE A 78 -33.27 -23.25 15.33
C ILE A 78 -33.32 -22.97 16.83
N ASP A 79 -34.24 -23.61 17.55
CA ASP A 79 -34.26 -23.59 19.01
C ASP A 79 -33.29 -24.65 19.53
N LEU A 80 -32.34 -24.23 20.38
CA LEU A 80 -31.32 -25.13 20.92
C LEU A 80 -31.85 -25.85 22.17
N ALA A 81 -31.56 -27.15 22.29
CA ALA A 81 -31.98 -27.97 23.43
C ALA A 81 -31.34 -27.52 24.75
N ARG A 82 -30.08 -27.05 24.68
CA ARG A 82 -29.36 -26.40 25.77
C ARG A 82 -28.66 -25.11 25.29
N PRO A 83 -28.43 -24.11 26.16
CA PRO A 83 -27.75 -22.87 25.76
C PRO A 83 -26.29 -23.10 25.37
N VAL A 84 -25.77 -22.33 24.41
CA VAL A 84 -24.40 -22.49 23.88
C VAL A 84 -23.66 -21.16 23.85
N ILE A 85 -22.36 -21.16 24.16
CA ILE A 85 -21.55 -19.93 24.19
C ILE A 85 -21.19 -19.47 22.78
N HIS A 86 -21.47 -18.20 22.46
CA HIS A 86 -21.00 -17.59 21.22
C HIS A 86 -19.51 -17.25 21.30
N LEU A 87 -18.66 -18.01 20.59
CA LEU A 87 -17.19 -17.86 20.57
C LEU A 87 -16.68 -16.41 20.48
N LYS A 88 -17.22 -15.61 19.54
CA LYS A 88 -16.73 -14.24 19.31
C LYS A 88 -17.03 -13.26 20.44
N TYR A 89 -18.05 -13.52 21.27
CA TYR A 89 -18.46 -12.65 22.37
C TYR A 89 -17.94 -13.14 23.74
N ILE A 90 -17.00 -14.07 23.77
CA ILE A 90 -16.30 -14.48 25.01
C ILE A 90 -15.73 -13.28 25.79
N PRO A 91 -15.14 -12.24 25.16
CA PRO A 91 -14.68 -11.07 25.92
C PRO A 91 -15.81 -10.34 26.66
N LEU A 92 -17.03 -10.34 26.10
CA LEU A 92 -18.22 -9.75 26.73
C LEU A 92 -18.68 -10.60 27.94
N ILE A 93 -18.68 -11.93 27.79
CA ILE A 93 -19.01 -12.88 28.86
C ILE A 93 -17.97 -12.77 29.99
N GLU A 94 -16.67 -12.72 29.66
CA GLU A 94 -15.59 -12.56 30.64
C GLU A 94 -15.70 -11.22 31.40
N LEU A 95 -16.07 -10.14 30.71
CA LEU A 95 -16.35 -8.85 31.36
C LEU A 95 -17.53 -8.96 32.32
N GLY A 96 -18.64 -9.58 31.90
CA GLY A 96 -19.81 -9.77 32.76
C GLY A 96 -19.50 -10.61 34.00
N LEU A 97 -18.81 -11.74 33.84
CA LEU A 97 -18.52 -12.65 34.95
C LEU A 97 -17.49 -12.11 35.96
N ARG A 98 -16.51 -11.31 35.50
CA ARG A 98 -15.41 -10.84 36.38
C ARG A 98 -15.57 -9.44 36.91
N CYS A 99 -16.34 -8.57 36.26
CA CYS A 99 -16.49 -7.19 36.71
C CYS A 99 -17.60 -7.00 37.75
N PHE A 100 -18.63 -7.86 37.72
CA PHE A 100 -19.79 -7.73 38.60
C PHE A 100 -19.75 -8.76 39.74
N CYS A 101 -20.24 -8.37 40.91
CA CYS A 101 -20.34 -9.26 42.05
C CYS A 101 -21.50 -10.26 41.86
N HIS A 102 -21.25 -11.55 42.09
CA HIS A 102 -22.27 -12.60 41.96
C HIS A 102 -23.40 -12.48 42.99
N SER A 103 -23.15 -11.86 44.15
CA SER A 103 -24.15 -11.70 45.22
C SER A 103 -24.97 -10.42 45.07
N CYS A 104 -24.32 -9.26 44.97
CA CYS A 104 -25.01 -7.96 44.95
C CYS A 104 -25.16 -7.36 43.55
N LYS A 105 -24.61 -8.00 42.50
CA LYS A 105 -24.76 -7.65 41.08
C LYS A 105 -24.21 -6.26 40.67
N LYS A 106 -23.60 -5.53 41.60
CA LYS A 106 -22.93 -4.24 41.38
C LYS A 106 -21.52 -4.43 40.84
N LEU A 107 -21.02 -3.42 40.13
CA LEU A 107 -19.65 -3.35 39.66
C LEU A 107 -18.67 -3.40 40.84
N MET A 108 -17.61 -4.21 40.71
CA MET A 108 -16.58 -4.41 41.73
C MET A 108 -15.57 -3.26 41.76
N ILE A 109 -16.06 -2.03 41.94
CA ILE A 109 -15.27 -0.83 42.19
C ILE A 109 -16.04 0.06 43.17
N ALA A 110 -15.31 0.80 44.02
CA ALA A 110 -15.94 1.77 44.90
C ALA A 110 -16.53 2.92 44.09
N ASP A 111 -17.69 3.45 44.50
CA ASP A 111 -18.36 4.52 43.76
C ASP A 111 -17.50 5.79 43.66
N LYS A 112 -16.65 6.06 44.65
CA LYS A 112 -15.68 7.18 44.66
C LYS A 112 -14.63 7.10 43.54
N ASP A 113 -14.32 5.89 43.06
CA ASP A 113 -13.33 5.66 42.01
C ASP A 113 -13.95 5.67 40.60
N LEU A 114 -15.28 5.76 40.48
CA LEU A 114 -15.95 5.78 39.19
C LEU A 114 -15.53 7.03 38.40
N GLU A 115 -15.58 8.22 38.98
CA GLU A 115 -15.23 9.47 38.29
C GLU A 115 -13.75 9.55 37.91
N LYS A 116 -12.88 8.87 38.66
CA LYS A 116 -11.42 8.91 38.48
C LYS A 116 -10.92 8.10 37.28
N TYR A 117 -11.63 7.05 36.88
CA TYR A 117 -11.16 6.08 35.88
C TYR A 117 -12.05 6.06 34.64
N SER A 118 -11.45 5.90 33.46
CA SER A 118 -12.22 5.67 32.23
C SER A 118 -12.89 4.29 32.25
N ALA A 119 -13.96 4.08 31.46
CA ALA A 119 -14.70 2.81 31.45
C ALA A 119 -13.82 1.55 31.23
N SER A 120 -12.80 1.65 30.38
CA SER A 120 -11.84 0.56 30.17
C SER A 120 -10.92 0.33 31.38
N GLN A 121 -10.53 1.39 32.09
CA GLN A 121 -9.75 1.30 33.32
C GLN A 121 -10.60 0.76 34.48
N ARG A 122 -11.87 1.17 34.58
CA ARG A 122 -12.85 0.62 35.53
C ARG A 122 -12.97 -0.89 35.36
N ALA A 123 -13.23 -1.36 34.14
CA ALA A 123 -13.32 -2.79 33.84
C ALA A 123 -12.03 -3.55 34.20
N LYS A 124 -10.85 -2.98 33.93
CA LYS A 124 -9.57 -3.62 34.28
C LYS A 124 -9.39 -3.76 35.80
N LYS A 125 -9.68 -2.70 36.56
CA LYS A 125 -9.58 -2.73 38.02
C LYS A 125 -10.59 -3.67 38.65
N SER A 126 -11.83 -3.68 38.15
CA SER A 126 -12.87 -4.57 38.66
C SER A 126 -12.54 -6.05 38.42
N LYS A 127 -11.92 -6.40 37.28
CA LYS A 127 -11.51 -7.79 36.97
C LYS A 127 -10.55 -8.41 37.98
N ASP A 128 -9.71 -7.60 38.63
CA ASP A 128 -8.66 -8.06 39.55
C ASP A 128 -9.08 -8.01 41.02
N ALA A 129 -10.28 -7.49 41.32
CA ALA A 129 -10.79 -7.35 42.68
C ALA A 129 -11.22 -8.71 43.27
N LYS A 130 -10.78 -9.01 44.50
CA LYS A 130 -11.05 -10.30 45.19
C LYS A 130 -12.23 -10.25 46.17
N LYS A 131 -12.56 -9.06 46.68
CA LYS A 131 -13.68 -8.83 47.60
C LYS A 131 -14.57 -7.74 47.02
N CYS A 132 -15.88 -7.89 47.15
CA CYS A 132 -16.81 -6.86 46.72
C CYS A 132 -16.72 -5.64 47.65
N PRO A 133 -16.51 -4.41 47.13
CA PRO A 133 -16.50 -3.21 47.97
C PRO A 133 -17.88 -2.82 48.52
N HIS A 134 -18.97 -3.40 47.99
CA HIS A 134 -20.36 -3.10 48.38
C HIS A 134 -20.91 -4.06 49.43
N CYS A 135 -20.84 -5.37 49.19
CA CYS A 135 -21.39 -6.39 50.08
C CYS A 135 -20.32 -7.24 50.78
N GLN A 136 -19.03 -6.92 50.60
CA GLN A 136 -17.88 -7.61 51.21
C GLN A 136 -17.74 -9.11 50.89
N SER A 137 -18.59 -9.68 50.04
CA SER A 137 -18.50 -11.09 49.66
C SER A 137 -17.19 -11.39 48.92
N ALA A 138 -16.56 -12.51 49.27
CA ALA A 138 -15.39 -13.03 48.57
C ALA A 138 -15.81 -13.51 47.17
N GLN A 139 -15.01 -13.19 46.16
CA GLN A 139 -15.27 -13.59 44.78
C GLN A 139 -14.20 -14.56 44.30
N ASP A 140 -14.64 -15.70 43.79
CA ASP A 140 -13.75 -16.70 43.22
C ASP A 140 -13.19 -16.23 41.88
N LYS A 141 -11.91 -16.51 41.64
CA LYS A 141 -11.26 -16.15 40.39
C LYS A 141 -11.75 -17.07 39.26
N ILE A 142 -12.59 -16.52 38.39
CA ILE A 142 -13.04 -17.22 37.17
C ILE A 142 -11.90 -17.23 36.15
N LYS A 143 -11.45 -18.39 35.70
CA LYS A 143 -10.46 -18.54 34.62
C LYS A 143 -11.14 -19.00 33.34
N LEU A 144 -10.71 -18.47 32.19
CA LEU A 144 -11.13 -18.98 30.88
C LEU A 144 -10.10 -20.03 30.46
N ASP A 145 -10.53 -21.28 30.36
CA ASP A 145 -9.80 -22.31 29.63
C ASP A 145 -10.22 -22.27 28.16
N LYS A 146 -9.30 -21.85 27.31
CA LYS A 146 -9.59 -21.61 25.89
C LYS A 146 -9.88 -22.95 25.20
N PRO A 147 -10.96 -23.06 24.41
CA PRO A 147 -11.60 -21.93 23.71
C PRO A 147 -12.88 -21.36 24.35
N THR A 148 -13.71 -22.14 25.06
CA THR A 148 -15.05 -21.73 25.50
C THR A 148 -15.38 -22.06 26.96
N ASN A 149 -14.47 -22.71 27.71
CA ASN A 149 -14.77 -23.23 29.05
C ASN A 149 -14.41 -22.21 30.14
N PHE A 150 -15.34 -21.93 31.05
CA PHE A 150 -15.10 -21.08 32.22
C PHE A 150 -15.00 -21.94 33.47
N LEU A 151 -13.96 -21.69 34.29
CA LEU A 151 -13.69 -22.43 35.53
C LEU A 151 -13.79 -21.47 36.72
N ARG A 152 -14.62 -21.81 37.70
CA ARG A 152 -14.64 -21.21 39.05
C ARG A 152 -13.80 -22.09 39.97
N GLY A 153 -12.57 -21.70 40.25
CA GLY A 153 -11.61 -22.55 40.96
C GLY A 153 -11.24 -23.80 40.15
N LYS A 154 -11.74 -24.97 40.57
CA LYS A 154 -11.64 -26.26 39.85
C LYS A 154 -12.95 -26.70 39.18
N THR A 155 -14.07 -26.02 39.45
CA THR A 155 -15.40 -26.38 38.93
C THR A 155 -15.67 -25.70 37.58
N ARG A 156 -16.23 -26.44 36.63
CA ARG A 156 -16.67 -25.91 35.33
C ARG A 156 -18.01 -25.19 35.50
N LEU A 157 -18.12 -24.00 34.93
CA LEU A 157 -19.38 -23.26 34.84
C LEU A 157 -20.06 -23.60 33.51
N PHE A 158 -21.31 -24.05 33.59
CA PHE A 158 -22.08 -24.38 32.39
C PHE A 158 -22.75 -23.13 31.78
N PRO A 159 -22.98 -23.10 30.45
CA PRO A 159 -23.61 -21.95 29.79
C PRO A 159 -24.96 -21.52 30.41
N THR A 160 -25.74 -22.46 30.96
CA THR A 160 -27.00 -22.17 31.65
C THR A 160 -26.78 -21.30 32.89
N GLU A 161 -25.85 -21.71 33.77
CA GLU A 161 -25.50 -20.98 34.99
C GLU A 161 -24.93 -19.59 34.66
N ILE A 162 -24.05 -19.53 33.64
CA ILE A 162 -23.47 -18.26 33.18
C ILE A 162 -24.58 -17.32 32.73
N ARG A 163 -25.59 -17.82 32.01
CA ARG A 163 -26.71 -16.99 31.52
C ARG A 163 -27.54 -16.44 32.66
N GLU A 164 -27.80 -17.23 33.70
CA GLU A 164 -28.53 -16.79 34.89
C GLU A 164 -27.78 -15.71 35.67
N ILE A 165 -26.45 -15.85 35.80
CA ILE A 165 -25.62 -14.82 36.45
C ILE A 165 -25.69 -13.51 35.64
N LEU A 166 -25.56 -13.60 34.32
CA LEU A 166 -25.51 -12.42 33.45
C LEU A 166 -26.86 -11.73 33.28
N SER A 167 -27.97 -12.46 33.22
CA SER A 167 -29.33 -11.90 33.07
C SER A 167 -29.72 -11.02 34.26
N ASN A 168 -29.20 -11.36 35.44
CA ASN A 168 -29.44 -10.68 36.69
C ASN A 168 -28.70 -9.33 36.83
N VAL A 169 -27.76 -9.00 35.94
CA VAL A 169 -27.01 -7.74 36.03
C VAL A 169 -27.90 -6.55 35.60
N PRO A 170 -28.01 -5.47 36.40
CA PRO A 170 -28.78 -4.29 36.04
C PRO A 170 -28.17 -3.49 34.88
N ASP A 171 -29.01 -2.92 34.02
CA ASP A 171 -28.61 -2.11 32.86
C ASP A 171 -27.75 -0.88 33.24
N SER A 172 -28.01 -0.28 34.40
CA SER A 172 -27.25 0.87 34.91
C SER A 172 -25.79 0.51 35.23
N GLU A 173 -25.54 -0.71 35.70
CA GLU A 173 -24.20 -1.22 36.02
C GLU A 173 -23.41 -1.58 34.74
N LEU A 174 -24.09 -2.11 33.72
CA LEU A 174 -23.47 -2.39 32.41
C LEU A 174 -22.92 -1.13 31.74
N ARG A 175 -23.66 -0.01 31.81
CA ARG A 175 -23.23 1.28 31.26
C ARG A 175 -21.95 1.80 31.92
N LYS A 176 -21.70 1.49 33.20
CA LYS A 176 -20.49 1.94 33.93
C LYS A 176 -19.19 1.41 33.30
N ILE A 177 -19.24 0.28 32.59
CA ILE A 177 -18.10 -0.33 31.88
C ILE A 177 -18.18 -0.17 30.35
N ALA A 178 -18.97 0.79 29.85
CA ALA A 178 -19.16 1.09 28.43
C ALA A 178 -19.76 -0.08 27.60
N ILE A 179 -20.64 -0.86 28.22
CA ILE A 179 -21.55 -1.78 27.52
C ILE A 179 -22.89 -1.06 27.37
N ASP A 180 -23.41 -0.99 26.14
CA ASP A 180 -24.75 -0.45 25.90
C ASP A 180 -25.79 -1.59 25.99
N PRO A 181 -26.68 -1.58 27.01
CA PRO A 181 -27.68 -2.63 27.21
C PRO A 181 -28.75 -2.66 26.10
N THR A 182 -28.92 -1.58 25.33
CA THR A 182 -29.89 -1.55 24.23
C THR A 182 -29.41 -2.33 23.00
N THR A 183 -28.09 -2.35 22.78
CA THR A 183 -27.45 -2.98 21.61
C THR A 183 -26.85 -4.33 21.94
N SER A 184 -26.32 -4.52 23.15
CA SER A 184 -25.68 -5.77 23.56
C SER A 184 -25.79 -5.99 25.07
N ARG A 185 -26.60 -6.97 25.47
CA ARG A 185 -26.53 -7.51 26.82
C ARG A 185 -25.66 -8.77 26.88
N PRO A 186 -24.87 -8.97 27.95
CA PRO A 186 -23.97 -10.12 28.05
C PRO A 186 -24.67 -11.47 27.94
N GLU A 187 -25.91 -11.61 28.44
CA GLU A 187 -26.65 -12.87 28.36
C GLU A 187 -27.08 -13.25 26.93
N TRP A 188 -27.16 -12.29 26.00
CA TRP A 188 -27.45 -12.58 24.58
C TRP A 188 -26.26 -13.24 23.88
N ALA A 189 -25.06 -13.16 24.45
CA ALA A 189 -23.89 -13.90 23.95
C ALA A 189 -24.01 -15.41 24.20
N ILE A 190 -24.99 -15.85 24.99
CA ILE A 190 -25.31 -17.25 25.23
C ILE A 190 -26.54 -17.57 24.38
N LEU A 191 -26.31 -18.31 23.31
CA LEU A 191 -27.29 -18.64 22.30
C LEU A 191 -28.29 -19.66 22.86
N THR A 192 -29.56 -19.29 22.89
CA THR A 192 -30.68 -20.22 23.10
C THR A 192 -31.42 -20.53 21.80
N THR A 193 -31.37 -19.59 20.85
CA THR A 193 -31.94 -19.71 19.52
C THR A 193 -30.88 -19.26 18.52
N LEU A 194 -30.62 -20.08 17.50
CA LEU A 194 -29.67 -19.81 16.43
C LEU A 194 -30.42 -19.30 15.19
N LEU A 195 -29.97 -18.17 14.64
CA LEU A 195 -30.51 -17.64 13.39
C LEU A 195 -29.98 -18.45 12.20
N VAL A 196 -30.88 -18.94 11.35
CA VAL A 196 -30.54 -19.64 10.11
C VAL A 196 -30.54 -18.63 8.96
N PRO A 197 -29.41 -18.47 8.24
CA PRO A 197 -29.37 -17.57 7.09
C PRO A 197 -30.31 -18.07 5.98
N PRO A 198 -30.90 -17.14 5.19
CA PRO A 198 -31.76 -17.49 4.07
C PRO A 198 -30.99 -18.29 3.03
N VAL A 199 -31.72 -19.01 2.19
CA VAL A 199 -31.14 -19.82 1.10
C VAL A 199 -30.33 -18.98 0.09
N THR A 200 -30.64 -17.70 -0.06
CA THR A 200 -29.90 -16.76 -0.92
C THR A 200 -28.46 -16.49 -0.45
N VAL A 201 -28.15 -16.73 0.83
CA VAL A 201 -26.80 -16.60 1.40
C VAL A 201 -26.00 -17.90 1.26
N ARG A 202 -26.69 -19.03 1.11
CA ARG A 202 -26.13 -20.40 1.03
C ARG A 202 -26.73 -21.13 -0.19
N PRO A 203 -26.47 -20.63 -1.42
CA PRO A 203 -27.09 -21.17 -2.62
C PRO A 203 -26.60 -22.59 -2.91
N SER A 204 -27.48 -23.44 -3.45
CA SER A 204 -27.10 -24.72 -4.04
C SER A 204 -26.59 -24.53 -5.46
N ILE A 205 -25.69 -25.41 -5.90
CA ILE A 205 -25.15 -25.44 -7.26
C ILE A 205 -25.47 -26.80 -7.86
N ILE A 206 -25.96 -26.82 -9.09
CA ILE A 206 -26.13 -28.06 -9.87
C ILE A 206 -24.83 -28.26 -10.66
N LEU A 207 -24.16 -29.38 -10.44
CA LEU A 207 -22.96 -29.76 -11.18
C LEU A 207 -23.32 -30.19 -12.60
N GLU A 208 -22.35 -30.23 -13.51
CA GLU A 208 -22.55 -30.70 -14.89
C GLU A 208 -23.05 -32.15 -14.95
N SER A 209 -22.79 -32.95 -13.91
CA SER A 209 -23.33 -34.30 -13.73
C SER A 209 -24.84 -34.34 -13.42
N GLY A 210 -25.48 -33.19 -13.20
CA GLY A 210 -26.87 -33.08 -12.75
C GLY A 210 -27.06 -33.22 -11.24
N GLU A 211 -26.01 -33.55 -10.48
CA GLU A 211 -26.08 -33.66 -9.02
C GLU A 211 -26.11 -32.29 -8.34
N ARG A 212 -26.89 -32.16 -7.26
CA ARG A 212 -26.94 -30.96 -6.42
C ARG A 212 -25.80 -30.98 -5.40
N SER A 213 -24.98 -29.93 -5.43
CA SER A 213 -23.96 -29.65 -4.42
C SER A 213 -24.43 -28.49 -3.55
N GLU A 214 -24.51 -28.73 -2.24
CA GLU A 214 -24.99 -27.77 -1.26
C GLU A 214 -23.83 -26.95 -0.66
N ASP A 215 -24.14 -25.76 -0.18
CA ASP A 215 -23.15 -24.87 0.43
C ASP A 215 -22.61 -25.42 1.76
N ASP A 216 -21.33 -25.16 2.06
CA ASP A 216 -20.67 -25.57 3.32
C ASP A 216 -21.44 -25.15 4.58
N LEU A 217 -22.14 -24.02 4.56
CA LEU A 217 -22.98 -23.58 5.68
C LEU A 217 -24.21 -24.49 5.85
N THR A 218 -24.82 -24.95 4.76
CA THR A 218 -25.95 -25.88 4.78
C THR A 218 -25.53 -27.21 5.39
N HIS A 219 -24.37 -27.76 4.99
CA HIS A 219 -23.81 -28.97 5.60
C HIS A 219 -23.62 -28.81 7.10
N LYS A 220 -23.02 -27.69 7.53
CA LYS A 220 -22.77 -27.45 8.96
C LYS A 220 -24.06 -27.24 9.76
N LEU A 221 -25.06 -26.58 9.18
CA LEU A 221 -26.38 -26.42 9.80
C LEU A 221 -27.09 -27.78 9.96
N SER A 222 -26.95 -28.70 8.99
CA SER A 222 -27.49 -30.05 9.10
C SER A 222 -26.86 -30.80 10.28
N ASP A 223 -25.53 -30.70 10.45
CA ASP A 223 -24.85 -31.28 11.62
C ASP A 223 -25.33 -30.67 12.94
N ILE A 224 -25.55 -29.35 12.98
CA ILE A 224 -26.08 -28.66 14.17
C ILE A 224 -27.46 -29.20 14.53
N ILE A 225 -28.35 -29.35 13.53
CA ILE A 225 -29.70 -29.88 13.76
C ILE A 225 -29.64 -31.32 14.27
N ARG A 226 -28.84 -32.18 13.65
CA ARG A 226 -28.65 -33.58 14.08
C ARG A 226 -28.11 -33.66 15.51
N ALA A 227 -27.10 -32.88 15.85
CA ALA A 227 -26.54 -32.84 17.21
C ALA A 227 -27.57 -32.32 18.23
N ASN A 228 -28.36 -31.31 17.85
CA ASN A 228 -29.39 -30.73 18.70
C ASN A 228 -30.57 -31.69 18.95
N GLN A 229 -31.03 -32.40 17.92
CA GLN A 229 -32.07 -33.44 18.02
C GLN A 229 -31.60 -34.58 18.93
N ARG A 230 -30.39 -35.12 18.69
CA ARG A 230 -29.82 -36.17 19.54
C ARG A 230 -29.73 -35.76 21.01
N LEU A 231 -29.27 -34.53 21.28
CA LEU A 231 -29.23 -33.99 22.64
C LEU A 231 -30.63 -33.90 23.26
N TRP A 232 -31.62 -33.43 22.49
CA TRP A 232 -33.00 -33.29 22.95
C TRP A 232 -33.66 -34.66 23.25
N GLU A 233 -33.48 -35.64 22.38
CA GLU A 233 -33.99 -37.01 22.55
C GLU A 233 -33.40 -37.68 23.80
N ASN A 234 -32.08 -37.59 23.99
CA ASN A 234 -31.42 -38.18 25.16
C ASN A 234 -31.80 -37.47 26.48
N LEU A 235 -32.04 -36.16 26.42
CA LEU A 235 -32.51 -35.38 27.57
C LEU A 235 -33.92 -35.80 27.98
N ASN A 236 -34.81 -36.03 27.01
CA ASN A 236 -36.18 -36.51 27.28
C ASN A 236 -36.21 -37.99 27.70
N ALA A 237 -35.27 -38.79 27.21
CA ALA A 237 -35.11 -40.19 27.60
C ALA A 237 -34.49 -40.37 29.01
N GLY A 238 -34.06 -39.29 29.67
CA GLY A 238 -33.46 -39.35 31.01
C GLY A 238 -32.05 -39.94 31.03
N ALA A 239 -31.25 -39.71 29.99
CA ALA A 239 -29.88 -40.23 29.90
C ALA A 239 -28.96 -39.69 31.04
N PRO A 240 -27.90 -40.44 31.42
CA PRO A 240 -26.89 -39.99 32.38
C PRO A 240 -26.26 -38.64 32.02
N GLU A 241 -25.94 -37.84 33.05
CA GLU A 241 -25.44 -36.47 32.90
C GLU A 241 -24.15 -36.38 32.07
N VAL A 242 -23.25 -37.36 32.21
CA VAL A 242 -21.99 -37.45 31.43
C VAL A 242 -22.27 -37.49 29.91
N ILE A 243 -23.26 -38.27 29.49
CA ILE A 243 -23.64 -38.40 28.07
C ILE A 243 -24.25 -37.07 27.58
N ILE A 244 -25.06 -36.43 28.42
CA ILE A 244 -25.66 -35.12 28.10
C ILE A 244 -24.56 -34.07 27.95
N GLU A 245 -23.55 -34.06 28.82
CA GLU A 245 -22.38 -33.17 28.73
C GLU A 245 -21.59 -33.38 27.44
N ASP A 246 -21.30 -34.63 27.07
CA ASP A 246 -20.59 -34.95 25.83
C ASP A 246 -21.37 -34.51 24.59
N LEU A 247 -22.68 -34.76 24.55
CA LEU A 247 -23.56 -34.29 23.46
C LEU A 247 -23.69 -32.77 23.43
N TRP A 248 -23.66 -32.11 24.59
CA TRP A 248 -23.66 -30.65 24.68
C TRP A 248 -22.35 -30.05 24.17
N ASP A 249 -21.21 -30.66 24.51
CA ASP A 249 -19.90 -30.25 23.99
C ASP A 249 -19.79 -30.49 22.48
N LEU A 250 -20.40 -31.56 21.96
CA LEU A 250 -20.54 -31.78 20.52
C LEU A 250 -21.35 -30.66 19.85
N LEU A 251 -22.49 -30.26 20.43
CA LEU A 251 -23.30 -29.15 19.93
C LEU A 251 -22.50 -27.81 19.97
N GLN A 252 -21.77 -27.55 21.06
CA GLN A 252 -20.88 -26.39 21.19
C GLN A 252 -19.78 -26.42 20.11
N PHE A 253 -19.20 -27.58 19.80
CA PHE A 253 -18.24 -27.75 18.71
C PHE A 253 -18.83 -27.38 17.36
N HIS A 254 -20.02 -27.88 17.01
CA HIS A 254 -20.66 -27.60 15.72
C HIS A 254 -21.02 -26.12 15.56
N ILE A 255 -21.54 -25.47 16.61
CA ILE A 255 -21.83 -24.03 16.58
C ILE A 255 -20.55 -23.19 16.53
N THR A 256 -19.51 -23.60 17.27
CA THR A 256 -18.23 -22.87 17.26
C THR A 256 -17.60 -22.88 15.88
N THR A 257 -17.53 -24.07 15.26
CA THR A 257 -16.97 -24.23 13.92
C THR A 257 -17.83 -23.57 12.85
N PHE A 258 -19.16 -23.48 13.00
CA PHE A 258 -20.04 -22.70 12.10
C PHE A 258 -19.71 -21.20 12.03
N PHE A 259 -19.34 -20.59 13.17
CA PHE A 259 -18.90 -19.20 13.18
C PHE A 259 -17.44 -19.03 12.76
N ASP A 260 -16.55 -19.91 13.22
CA ASP A 260 -15.12 -19.90 12.89
C ASP A 260 -14.51 -21.29 12.95
N ASN A 261 -14.05 -21.77 11.80
CA ASN A 261 -13.42 -23.09 11.66
C ASN A 261 -11.89 -23.06 11.81
N THR A 262 -11.29 -21.88 12.05
CA THR A 262 -9.84 -21.68 12.20
C THR A 262 -9.38 -21.50 13.66
N VAL A 263 -10.22 -21.91 14.61
CA VAL A 263 -9.96 -21.71 16.04
C VAL A 263 -8.84 -22.65 16.53
N ALA A 264 -7.82 -22.08 17.16
CA ALA A 264 -6.74 -22.87 17.75
C ALA A 264 -7.29 -23.81 18.85
N ARG A 265 -6.74 -25.03 18.94
CA ARG A 265 -7.13 -26.12 19.86
C ARG A 265 -8.45 -26.82 19.55
N ILE A 266 -9.16 -26.45 18.48
CA ILE A 266 -10.32 -27.18 17.98
C ILE A 266 -9.96 -27.81 16.64
N PRO A 267 -10.23 -29.09 16.40
CA PRO A 267 -10.02 -29.68 15.08
C PRO A 267 -10.96 -29.02 14.05
N PRO A 268 -10.46 -28.63 12.86
CA PRO A 268 -11.31 -28.01 11.85
C PRO A 268 -12.33 -29.02 11.33
N ALA A 269 -13.58 -28.59 11.19
CA ALA A 269 -14.63 -29.33 10.52
C ALA A 269 -14.29 -29.45 9.02
N ARG A 270 -14.39 -30.67 8.50
CA ARG A 270 -13.99 -31.04 7.13
C ARG A 270 -15.14 -31.76 6.43
N HIS A 271 -15.15 -31.66 5.10
CA HIS A 271 -15.90 -32.56 4.23
C HIS A 271 -15.42 -34.00 4.38
N ARG A 272 -16.21 -34.94 3.87
CA ARG A 272 -15.79 -36.36 3.75
C ARG A 272 -14.51 -36.54 2.94
N SER A 273 -14.24 -35.62 2.00
CA SER A 273 -13.01 -35.55 1.20
C SER A 273 -11.78 -35.05 1.99
N GLY A 274 -11.95 -34.62 3.24
CA GLY A 274 -10.89 -34.04 4.06
C GLY A 274 -10.67 -32.54 3.87
N GLN A 275 -11.37 -31.88 2.94
CA GLN A 275 -11.25 -30.42 2.76
C GLN A 275 -11.94 -29.65 3.92
N PRO A 276 -11.30 -28.63 4.53
CA PRO A 276 -11.95 -27.80 5.55
C PRO A 276 -13.14 -27.02 5.01
N LEU A 277 -14.23 -26.96 5.78
CA LEU A 277 -15.44 -26.21 5.45
C LEU A 277 -15.23 -24.70 5.54
N LYS A 278 -15.73 -23.93 4.56
CA LYS A 278 -15.69 -22.47 4.56
C LYS A 278 -16.87 -21.85 5.29
N THR A 279 -16.59 -21.38 6.50
CA THR A 279 -17.59 -20.89 7.47
C THR A 279 -17.68 -19.35 7.51
N ILE A 280 -18.51 -18.77 8.37
CA ILE A 280 -18.86 -17.34 8.34
C ILE A 280 -17.60 -16.44 8.42
N THR A 281 -16.71 -16.69 9.38
CA THR A 281 -15.51 -15.85 9.58
C THR A 281 -14.60 -15.86 8.36
N GLU A 282 -14.41 -17.03 7.72
CA GLU A 282 -13.56 -17.18 6.54
C GLU A 282 -14.14 -16.50 5.30
N ARG A 283 -15.48 -16.50 5.16
CA ARG A 283 -16.18 -15.76 4.10
C ARG A 283 -16.02 -14.25 4.25
N ILE A 284 -15.85 -13.73 5.46
CA ILE A 284 -15.72 -12.29 5.73
C ILE A 284 -14.25 -11.82 5.68
N LYS A 285 -13.33 -12.61 6.23
CA LYS A 285 -11.93 -12.24 6.44
C LYS A 285 -11.08 -12.46 5.17
N GLY A 286 -9.98 -11.70 5.07
CA GLY A 286 -8.92 -11.95 4.09
C GLY A 286 -9.08 -11.18 2.78
N LYS A 287 -8.21 -11.47 1.80
CA LYS A 287 -8.22 -10.85 0.47
C LYS A 287 -9.43 -11.33 -0.34
N GLU A 288 -9.72 -12.62 -0.28
CA GLU A 288 -10.85 -13.27 -0.95
C GLU A 288 -12.19 -13.11 -0.19
N GLY A 289 -12.17 -12.51 1.01
CA GLY A 289 -13.36 -12.31 1.83
C GLY A 289 -14.31 -11.27 1.22
N ARG A 290 -15.60 -11.36 1.56
CA ARG A 290 -16.69 -10.51 1.02
C ARG A 290 -16.38 -9.02 1.10
N ILE A 291 -15.85 -8.55 2.24
CA ILE A 291 -15.58 -7.13 2.47
C ILE A 291 -14.55 -6.56 1.49
N ARG A 292 -13.51 -7.33 1.14
CA ARG A 292 -12.46 -6.83 0.23
C ARG A 292 -12.74 -7.16 -1.23
N LYS A 293 -13.10 -8.41 -1.53
CA LYS A 293 -13.22 -8.90 -2.91
C LYS A 293 -14.50 -8.49 -3.61
N ASN A 294 -15.59 -8.31 -2.86
CA ASN A 294 -16.93 -8.07 -3.45
C ASN A 294 -17.53 -6.71 -3.08
N LEU A 295 -17.16 -6.14 -1.93
CA LEU A 295 -17.66 -4.82 -1.50
C LEU A 295 -16.67 -3.71 -1.86
N ALA A 296 -15.42 -3.76 -1.38
CA ALA A 296 -14.42 -2.74 -1.67
C ALA A 296 -13.91 -2.79 -3.13
N GLY A 297 -13.64 -3.99 -3.64
CA GLY A 297 -13.46 -4.26 -5.07
C GLY A 297 -14.62 -5.11 -5.59
N LYS A 298 -14.89 -5.06 -6.90
CA LYS A 298 -15.82 -5.96 -7.58
C LYS A 298 -15.44 -6.10 -9.04
N ARG A 299 -15.83 -7.23 -9.65
CA ARG A 299 -15.82 -7.34 -11.11
C ARG A 299 -16.93 -6.46 -11.67
N VAL A 300 -16.61 -5.73 -12.73
CA VAL A 300 -17.54 -4.81 -13.39
C VAL A 300 -17.86 -5.30 -14.79
N ASN A 301 -19.04 -4.94 -15.29
CA ASN A 301 -19.42 -5.16 -16.67
C ASN A 301 -18.95 -3.98 -17.55
N PHE A 302 -19.19 -4.06 -18.86
CA PHE A 302 -18.84 -3.01 -19.83
C PHE A 302 -17.34 -2.68 -19.84
N SER A 303 -16.52 -3.73 -19.72
CA SER A 303 -15.06 -3.65 -19.75
C SER A 303 -14.48 -4.61 -20.79
N GLY A 304 -13.33 -4.26 -21.35
CA GLY A 304 -12.56 -5.10 -22.25
C GLY A 304 -11.09 -5.16 -21.82
N ARG A 305 -10.37 -6.20 -22.23
CA ARG A 305 -8.93 -6.37 -21.97
C ARG A 305 -8.30 -7.03 -23.20
N THR A 306 -7.20 -6.47 -23.67
CA THR A 306 -6.37 -7.07 -24.72
C THR A 306 -4.95 -6.50 -24.62
N VAL A 307 -4.04 -7.06 -25.43
CA VAL A 307 -2.65 -6.62 -25.57
C VAL A 307 -2.60 -5.21 -26.18
N ILE A 308 -1.65 -4.39 -25.74
CA ILE A 308 -1.40 -3.06 -26.31
C ILE A 308 -0.33 -3.08 -27.40
N SER A 309 -0.43 -2.15 -28.35
CA SER A 309 0.56 -1.93 -29.40
C SER A 309 0.74 -0.42 -29.62
N PRO A 310 1.95 0.04 -29.97
CA PRO A 310 2.18 1.45 -30.22
C PRO A 310 1.57 1.87 -31.56
N ASP A 311 0.92 3.03 -31.61
CA ASP A 311 0.49 3.67 -32.86
C ASP A 311 0.74 5.19 -32.76
N PRO A 312 1.79 5.71 -33.41
CA PRO A 312 2.11 7.13 -33.37
C PRO A 312 1.29 7.98 -34.37
N SER A 313 0.27 7.39 -35.02
CA SER A 313 -0.56 8.09 -36.01
C SER A 313 -1.91 8.54 -35.45
N ILE A 314 -2.35 7.98 -34.32
CA ILE A 314 -3.56 8.40 -33.60
C ILE A 314 -3.29 9.65 -32.74
N GLU A 315 -4.34 10.31 -32.26
CA GLU A 315 -4.15 11.42 -31.33
C GLU A 315 -3.59 10.93 -29.97
N ILE A 316 -2.86 11.80 -29.27
CA ILE A 316 -2.25 11.48 -27.96
C ILE A 316 -3.32 11.06 -26.94
N ASN A 317 -4.51 11.67 -26.98
CA ASN A 317 -5.62 11.34 -26.08
C ASN A 317 -6.63 10.34 -26.67
N GLU A 318 -6.29 9.68 -27.78
CA GLU A 318 -7.09 8.62 -28.39
C GLU A 318 -6.55 7.23 -28.05
N VAL A 319 -7.45 6.25 -28.04
CA VAL A 319 -7.12 4.82 -27.93
C VAL A 319 -7.76 4.05 -29.07
N GLY A 320 -6.95 3.27 -29.78
CA GLY A 320 -7.40 2.37 -30.83
C GLY A 320 -8.12 1.16 -30.25
N ILE A 321 -9.37 0.93 -30.64
CA ILE A 321 -10.20 -0.19 -30.18
C ILE A 321 -10.55 -1.13 -31.33
N PRO A 322 -10.32 -2.45 -31.18
CA PRO A 322 -10.75 -3.46 -32.14
C PRO A 322 -12.27 -3.49 -32.38
N TYR A 323 -12.68 -3.77 -33.62
CA TYR A 323 -14.10 -3.99 -33.96
C TYR A 323 -14.77 -5.06 -33.10
N GLU A 324 -14.07 -6.15 -32.78
CA GLU A 324 -14.59 -7.24 -31.93
C GLU A 324 -15.01 -6.73 -30.54
N ILE A 325 -14.20 -5.85 -29.95
CA ILE A 325 -14.46 -5.26 -28.64
C ILE A 325 -15.54 -4.16 -28.74
N ALA A 326 -15.49 -3.32 -29.77
CA ALA A 326 -16.45 -2.23 -29.98
C ALA A 326 -17.91 -2.72 -30.16
N LYS A 327 -18.10 -3.91 -30.74
CA LYS A 327 -19.42 -4.56 -30.88
C LYS A 327 -19.98 -5.08 -29.55
N VAL A 328 -19.11 -5.51 -28.64
CA VAL A 328 -19.51 -6.14 -27.36
C VAL A 328 -19.69 -5.09 -26.27
N VAL A 329 -18.73 -4.17 -26.14
CA VAL A 329 -18.79 -3.08 -25.16
C VAL A 329 -19.74 -2.01 -25.69
N THR A 330 -20.86 -1.81 -25.01
CA THR A 330 -21.91 -0.89 -25.43
C THR A 330 -21.93 0.39 -24.60
N VAL A 331 -22.55 1.43 -25.16
CA VAL A 331 -22.86 2.69 -24.49
C VAL A 331 -24.37 2.84 -24.45
N ALA A 332 -24.92 3.03 -23.25
CA ALA A 332 -26.34 3.31 -23.05
C ALA A 332 -26.66 4.78 -23.35
N GLU A 333 -27.33 5.04 -24.47
CA GLU A 333 -27.76 6.38 -24.88
C GLU A 333 -29.27 6.54 -24.65
N THR A 334 -29.68 7.65 -24.03
CA THR A 334 -31.11 7.94 -23.80
C THR A 334 -31.70 8.58 -25.04
N VAL A 335 -32.84 8.05 -25.50
CA VAL A 335 -33.55 8.56 -26.67
C VAL A 335 -34.18 9.91 -26.33
N ASN A 336 -33.87 10.91 -27.14
CA ASN A 336 -34.45 12.25 -27.13
C ASN A 336 -34.80 12.67 -28.56
N ASP A 337 -35.42 13.83 -28.71
CA ASP A 337 -35.87 14.33 -30.01
C ASP A 337 -34.72 14.61 -30.99
N LEU A 338 -33.50 14.85 -30.48
CA LEU A 338 -32.31 15.16 -31.28
C LEU A 338 -31.61 13.90 -31.84
N ASN A 339 -31.63 12.78 -31.11
CA ASN A 339 -30.87 11.58 -31.46
C ASN A 339 -31.74 10.40 -31.95
N ILE A 340 -33.07 10.50 -31.88
CA ILE A 340 -33.98 9.39 -32.23
C ILE A 340 -33.76 8.85 -33.65
N GLU A 341 -33.55 9.72 -34.65
CA GLU A 341 -33.29 9.28 -36.02
C GLU A 341 -31.96 8.54 -36.16
N LYS A 342 -30.92 9.03 -35.49
CA LYS A 342 -29.59 8.38 -35.45
C LYS A 342 -29.70 7.00 -34.81
N LEU A 343 -30.40 6.89 -33.69
CA LEU A 343 -30.56 5.63 -32.97
C LEU A 343 -31.40 4.61 -33.75
N LYS A 344 -32.45 5.05 -34.47
CA LYS A 344 -33.23 4.18 -35.37
C LYS A 344 -32.33 3.54 -36.45
N LYS A 345 -31.43 4.31 -37.06
CA LYS A 345 -30.47 3.79 -38.06
C LYS A 345 -29.52 2.75 -37.46
N LEU A 346 -29.09 2.92 -36.21
CA LEU A 346 -28.22 1.95 -35.53
C LEU A 346 -28.96 0.65 -35.17
N ILE A 347 -30.23 0.75 -34.76
CA ILE A 347 -31.08 -0.40 -34.47
C ILE A 347 -31.33 -1.22 -35.75
N GLN A 348 -31.55 -0.56 -36.89
CA GLN A 348 -31.73 -1.24 -38.17
C GLN A 348 -30.52 -2.09 -38.58
N LYS A 349 -29.30 -1.65 -38.22
CA LYS A 349 -28.05 -2.39 -38.49
C LYS A 349 -27.78 -3.55 -37.53
N ALA A 350 -28.36 -3.53 -36.33
CA ALA A 350 -28.25 -4.57 -35.29
C ALA A 350 -26.78 -5.00 -35.02
N GLU A 351 -26.40 -6.21 -35.44
CA GLU A 351 -25.06 -6.80 -35.18
C GLU A 351 -23.96 -6.24 -36.11
N VAL A 352 -24.32 -5.57 -37.20
CA VAL A 352 -23.36 -4.96 -38.13
C VAL A 352 -22.85 -3.65 -37.54
N TYR A 353 -21.53 -3.53 -37.42
CA TYR A 353 -20.89 -2.31 -36.90
C TYR A 353 -20.98 -1.17 -37.93
N PRO A 354 -21.34 0.06 -37.53
CA PRO A 354 -21.85 0.46 -36.22
C PRO A 354 -23.35 0.13 -36.06
N GLY A 355 -23.71 -0.56 -34.97
CA GLY A 355 -25.09 -1.02 -34.68
C GLY A 355 -25.46 -0.92 -33.20
N ALA A 356 -26.44 -1.72 -32.76
CA ALA A 356 -26.93 -1.75 -31.38
C ALA A 356 -27.39 -3.15 -30.95
N ASN A 357 -27.20 -3.48 -29.67
CA ASN A 357 -27.46 -4.83 -29.15
C ASN A 357 -28.76 -4.95 -28.36
N TYR A 358 -29.12 -3.93 -27.57
CA TYR A 358 -30.28 -3.98 -26.68
C TYR A 358 -31.02 -2.64 -26.63
N ILE A 359 -32.30 -2.71 -26.31
CA ILE A 359 -33.10 -1.57 -25.86
C ILE A 359 -33.58 -1.79 -24.43
N ILE A 360 -33.67 -0.71 -23.67
CA ILE A 360 -34.24 -0.69 -22.33
C ILE A 360 -35.47 0.23 -22.39
N ARG A 361 -36.63 -0.37 -22.09
CA ARG A 361 -37.90 0.35 -22.02
C ARG A 361 -37.97 1.23 -20.76
N PRO A 362 -38.88 2.22 -20.71
CA PRO A 362 -39.11 3.02 -19.51
C PRO A 362 -39.52 2.22 -18.27
N ASP A 363 -40.10 1.02 -18.45
CA ASP A 363 -40.43 0.07 -17.38
C ASP A 363 -39.20 -0.67 -16.81
N GLY A 364 -38.02 -0.46 -17.40
CA GLY A 364 -36.76 -1.08 -17.02
C GLY A 364 -36.52 -2.46 -17.63
N LYS A 365 -37.42 -2.99 -18.46
CA LYS A 365 -37.21 -4.27 -19.15
C LYS A 365 -36.23 -4.09 -20.31
N ARG A 366 -35.27 -5.00 -20.39
CA ARG A 366 -34.24 -5.05 -21.45
C ARG A 366 -34.68 -6.06 -22.52
N LYS A 367 -34.78 -5.61 -23.78
CA LYS A 367 -35.10 -6.45 -24.96
C LYS A 367 -33.87 -6.49 -25.87
N LYS A 368 -33.49 -7.69 -26.35
CA LYS A 368 -32.39 -7.87 -27.30
C LYS A 368 -32.88 -7.50 -28.71
N ILE A 369 -32.03 -6.83 -29.49
CA ILE A 369 -32.31 -6.54 -30.90
C ILE A 369 -31.90 -7.76 -31.71
N THR A 370 -32.86 -8.41 -32.37
CA THR A 370 -32.65 -9.51 -33.30
C THR A 370 -33.11 -9.12 -34.70
N ALA A 371 -32.73 -9.88 -35.73
CA ALA A 371 -33.08 -9.58 -37.12
C ALA A 371 -34.60 -9.48 -37.34
N ASP A 372 -35.38 -10.32 -36.65
CA ASP A 372 -36.85 -10.37 -36.77
C ASP A 372 -37.56 -9.24 -36.01
N LEU A 373 -36.98 -8.78 -34.89
CA LEU A 373 -37.59 -7.79 -34.01
C LEU A 373 -37.18 -6.35 -34.34
N LYS A 374 -36.23 -6.15 -35.25
CA LYS A 374 -35.65 -4.82 -35.52
C LYS A 374 -36.70 -3.81 -36.01
N GLU A 375 -37.62 -4.21 -36.89
CA GLU A 375 -38.63 -3.32 -37.48
C GLU A 375 -39.68 -2.92 -36.45
N GLU A 376 -40.12 -3.88 -35.63
CA GLU A 376 -41.03 -3.64 -34.50
C GLU A 376 -40.41 -2.65 -33.50
N ILE A 377 -39.14 -2.86 -33.12
CA ILE A 377 -38.43 -2.00 -32.16
C ILE A 377 -38.25 -0.58 -32.71
N VAL A 378 -37.98 -0.42 -34.01
CA VAL A 378 -37.85 0.90 -34.65
C VAL A 378 -39.18 1.67 -34.66
N ALA A 379 -40.31 0.98 -34.77
CA ALA A 379 -41.63 1.58 -34.65
C ALA A 379 -41.98 1.94 -33.19
N GLU A 380 -41.52 1.13 -32.23
CA GLU A 380 -41.82 1.29 -30.80
C GLU A 380 -41.04 2.44 -30.12
N ILE A 381 -39.84 2.75 -30.61
CA ILE A 381 -38.91 3.66 -29.92
C ILE A 381 -39.47 5.09 -29.80
N SER A 382 -39.44 5.63 -28.58
CA SER A 382 -39.90 6.97 -28.25
C SER A 382 -38.99 7.62 -27.19
N PRO A 383 -39.06 8.95 -27.00
CA PRO A 383 -38.29 9.63 -25.96
C PRO A 383 -38.49 8.98 -24.57
N GLY A 384 -37.38 8.71 -23.87
CA GLY A 384 -37.38 8.00 -22.58
C GLY A 384 -36.96 6.53 -22.66
N TYR A 385 -36.89 5.94 -23.86
CA TYR A 385 -36.20 4.67 -24.07
C TYR A 385 -34.68 4.85 -23.93
N LYS A 386 -33.95 3.77 -23.64
CA LYS A 386 -32.47 3.75 -23.74
C LYS A 386 -32.03 2.70 -24.75
N VAL A 387 -31.05 3.04 -25.58
CA VAL A 387 -30.47 2.14 -26.58
C VAL A 387 -29.04 1.84 -26.18
N GLU A 388 -28.71 0.56 -26.04
CA GLU A 388 -27.33 0.10 -25.85
C GLU A 388 -26.68 -0.09 -27.23
N ARG A 389 -26.09 0.98 -27.75
CA ARG A 389 -25.39 0.99 -29.04
C ARG A 389 -23.95 0.50 -28.90
N HIS A 390 -23.36 0.04 -30.00
CA HIS A 390 -21.92 -0.26 -30.07
C HIS A 390 -21.08 0.99 -29.74
N LEU A 391 -19.87 0.76 -29.27
CA LEU A 391 -18.88 1.81 -29.02
C LEU A 391 -18.44 2.43 -30.35
N GLN A 392 -18.42 3.76 -30.46
CA GLN A 392 -18.13 4.50 -31.70
C GLN A 392 -16.95 5.45 -31.52
N ASP A 393 -16.41 5.93 -32.64
CA ASP A 393 -15.37 6.97 -32.65
C ASP A 393 -15.82 8.21 -31.84
N GLY A 394 -14.94 8.70 -30.98
CA GLY A 394 -15.18 9.85 -30.10
C GLY A 394 -15.93 9.54 -28.80
N ASP A 395 -16.36 8.29 -28.56
CA ASP A 395 -16.83 7.87 -27.24
C ASP A 395 -15.70 7.93 -26.22
N ILE A 396 -16.03 8.09 -24.94
CA ILE A 396 -15.05 8.18 -23.86
C ILE A 396 -14.97 6.83 -23.16
N VAL A 397 -13.75 6.33 -22.98
CA VAL A 397 -13.46 5.13 -22.19
C VAL A 397 -12.40 5.44 -21.14
N LEU A 398 -12.50 4.80 -19.98
CA LEU A 398 -11.41 4.79 -19.01
C LEU A 398 -10.43 3.71 -19.40
N PHE A 399 -9.14 4.03 -19.41
CA PHE A 399 -8.06 3.13 -19.79
C PHE A 399 -7.07 2.99 -18.65
N ASN A 400 -6.75 1.76 -18.27
CA ASN A 400 -5.83 1.48 -17.15
C ASN A 400 -4.89 0.31 -17.39
N ARG A 401 -3.72 0.42 -16.74
CA ARG A 401 -2.75 -0.68 -16.58
C ARG A 401 -2.74 -1.17 -15.14
N HIS A 402 -2.68 -2.48 -14.95
CA HIS A 402 -2.49 -3.09 -13.64
C HIS A 402 -1.00 -3.43 -13.45
N PRO A 403 -0.41 -3.19 -12.27
CA PRO A 403 -1.00 -2.56 -11.07
C PRO A 403 -1.06 -1.02 -11.18
N SER A 404 -2.16 -0.42 -10.72
CA SER A 404 -2.32 1.05 -10.72
C SER A 404 -1.77 1.64 -9.42
N LEU A 405 -0.64 2.36 -9.50
CA LEU A 405 0.09 2.89 -8.33
C LEU A 405 -0.11 4.39 -8.12
N HIS A 406 -0.51 5.13 -9.16
CA HIS A 406 -0.76 6.56 -9.11
C HIS A 406 -1.96 6.94 -9.99
N ARG A 407 -2.42 8.20 -9.86
CA ARG A 407 -3.57 8.74 -10.62
C ARG A 407 -3.42 8.54 -12.12
N GLY A 408 -2.24 8.84 -12.68
CA GLY A 408 -1.93 8.69 -14.11
C GLY A 408 -2.03 7.25 -14.65
N SER A 409 -2.09 6.22 -13.79
CA SER A 409 -2.32 4.83 -14.24
C SER A 409 -3.77 4.56 -14.68
N LEU A 410 -4.70 5.51 -14.50
CA LEU A 410 -6.09 5.48 -14.97
C LEU A 410 -6.43 6.86 -15.56
N MET A 411 -6.61 6.93 -16.88
CA MET A 411 -7.01 8.15 -17.58
C MET A 411 -8.16 7.84 -18.54
N SER A 412 -8.89 8.87 -18.96
CA SER A 412 -9.90 8.75 -19.99
C SER A 412 -9.32 9.05 -21.37
N HIS A 413 -9.64 8.21 -22.34
CA HIS A 413 -9.26 8.35 -23.73
C HIS A 413 -10.49 8.39 -24.62
N TYR A 414 -10.34 8.99 -25.80
CA TYR A 414 -11.34 8.98 -26.85
C TYR A 414 -11.16 7.76 -27.73
N VAL A 415 -12.25 7.08 -28.02
CA VAL A 415 -12.23 5.84 -28.81
C VAL A 415 -11.95 6.17 -30.27
N LYS A 416 -11.03 5.41 -30.86
CA LYS A 416 -10.87 5.29 -32.31
C LYS A 416 -11.01 3.84 -32.71
N VAL A 417 -12.06 3.47 -33.45
CA VAL A 417 -12.26 2.07 -33.84
C VAL A 417 -11.37 1.72 -35.02
N LEU A 418 -10.50 0.73 -34.83
CA LEU A 418 -9.46 0.33 -35.78
C LEU A 418 -9.49 -1.19 -36.05
N PRO A 419 -9.00 -1.64 -37.23
CA PRO A 419 -8.83 -3.06 -37.51
C PRO A 419 -7.72 -3.68 -36.66
N GLY A 420 -7.79 -4.99 -36.46
CA GLY A 420 -6.88 -5.78 -35.62
C GLY A 420 -7.53 -6.24 -34.32
N ARG A 421 -6.71 -6.69 -33.37
CA ARG A 421 -7.15 -7.26 -32.08
C ARG A 421 -6.50 -6.63 -30.85
N THR A 422 -5.54 -5.75 -31.03
CA THR A 422 -4.82 -5.05 -29.96
C THR A 422 -5.43 -3.68 -29.68
N PHE A 423 -5.25 -3.19 -28.45
CA PHE A 423 -5.46 -1.78 -28.17
C PHE A 423 -4.27 -0.99 -28.72
N ARG A 424 -4.53 0.11 -29.41
CA ARG A 424 -3.46 0.98 -29.92
C ARG A 424 -3.32 2.22 -29.07
N LEU A 425 -2.10 2.52 -28.64
CA LEU A 425 -1.82 3.65 -27.76
C LEU A 425 -0.71 4.50 -28.38
N HIS A 426 -0.85 5.82 -28.26
CA HIS A 426 0.20 6.74 -28.67
C HIS A 426 1.43 6.62 -27.73
N PRO A 427 2.67 6.44 -28.25
CA PRO A 427 3.86 6.22 -27.41
C PRO A 427 4.13 7.31 -26.37
N ALA A 428 3.83 8.58 -26.68
CA ALA A 428 3.96 9.70 -25.74
C ALA A 428 3.16 9.54 -24.42
N VAL A 429 2.16 8.66 -24.37
CA VAL A 429 1.32 8.38 -23.18
C VAL A 429 1.65 7.03 -22.56
N ALA A 430 2.69 6.33 -23.02
CA ALA A 430 3.11 5.06 -22.43
C ALA A 430 3.69 5.25 -21.02
N PHE A 431 4.40 6.37 -20.79
CA PHE A 431 5.09 6.66 -19.53
C PHE A 431 4.17 6.67 -18.30
N PRO A 432 3.00 7.35 -18.28
CA PRO A 432 2.09 7.32 -17.13
C PRO A 432 1.49 5.94 -16.83
N TYR A 433 1.47 5.02 -17.79
CA TYR A 433 1.05 3.64 -17.58
C TYR A 433 2.22 2.71 -17.21
N ASN A 434 3.45 3.21 -17.31
CA ASN A 434 4.68 2.43 -17.25
C ASN A 434 4.64 1.24 -18.22
N ALA A 435 4.13 1.47 -19.43
CA ALA A 435 3.91 0.48 -20.47
C ALA A 435 5.09 0.44 -21.46
N ASP A 436 5.50 -0.75 -21.88
CA ASP A 436 6.69 -0.98 -22.73
C ASP A 436 6.41 -1.80 -24.00
N PHE A 437 5.14 -2.18 -24.23
CA PHE A 437 4.68 -2.90 -25.43
C PHE A 437 5.29 -4.30 -25.65
N ASP A 438 5.77 -4.97 -24.60
CA ASP A 438 6.40 -6.30 -24.68
C ASP A 438 5.40 -7.49 -24.66
N GLY A 439 4.10 -7.21 -24.77
CA GLY A 439 3.01 -8.16 -24.49
C GLY A 439 2.07 -7.72 -23.36
N ASP A 440 2.30 -6.52 -22.83
CA ASP A 440 1.45 -5.84 -21.87
C ASP A 440 -0.06 -5.88 -22.23
N GLU A 441 -0.89 -6.14 -21.22
CA GLU A 441 -2.35 -6.09 -21.34
C GLU A 441 -2.92 -4.93 -20.52
N MET A 442 -3.83 -4.17 -21.13
CA MET A 442 -4.53 -3.07 -20.47
C MET A 442 -6.05 -3.28 -20.52
N ASN A 443 -6.79 -2.63 -19.62
CA ASN A 443 -8.24 -2.70 -19.60
C ASN A 443 -8.88 -1.38 -20.01
N ILE A 444 -10.03 -1.50 -20.67
CA ILE A 444 -10.95 -0.40 -20.92
C ILE A 444 -12.20 -0.57 -20.06
N HIS A 445 -12.79 0.55 -19.65
CA HIS A 445 -14.11 0.59 -19.00
C HIS A 445 -14.96 1.69 -19.65
N SER A 446 -16.16 1.34 -20.11
CA SER A 446 -17.09 2.28 -20.75
C SER A 446 -18.07 2.87 -19.73
N PRO A 447 -18.01 4.18 -19.42
CA PRO A 447 -18.94 4.82 -18.50
C PRO A 447 -20.36 4.86 -19.07
N GLN A 448 -21.33 4.32 -18.33
CA GLN A 448 -22.70 4.11 -18.82
C GLN A 448 -23.63 5.32 -18.62
N THR A 449 -23.33 6.23 -17.70
CA THR A 449 -24.14 7.43 -17.44
C THR A 449 -23.50 8.68 -18.05
N GLU A 450 -24.32 9.66 -18.42
CA GLU A 450 -23.82 10.96 -18.92
C GLU A 450 -23.00 11.71 -17.86
N GLU A 451 -23.40 11.59 -16.58
CA GLU A 451 -22.65 12.15 -15.44
C GLU A 451 -21.24 11.56 -15.37
N ALA A 452 -21.10 10.23 -15.42
CA ALA A 452 -19.80 9.58 -15.36
C ALA A 452 -18.93 9.86 -16.61
N ARG A 453 -19.55 9.98 -17.80
CA ARG A 453 -18.84 10.42 -19.01
C ARG A 453 -18.33 11.86 -18.89
N SER A 454 -19.13 12.74 -18.28
CA SER A 454 -18.75 14.13 -18.04
C SER A 454 -17.60 14.23 -17.02
N GLU A 455 -17.67 13.49 -15.91
CA GLU A 455 -16.59 13.41 -14.93
C GLU A 455 -15.29 12.90 -15.57
N ALA A 456 -15.37 11.80 -16.36
CA ALA A 456 -14.22 11.26 -17.06
C ALA A 456 -13.60 12.30 -18.01
N LYS A 457 -14.43 12.97 -18.84
CA LYS A 457 -13.98 13.98 -19.79
C LYS A 457 -13.28 15.17 -19.14
N VAL A 458 -13.81 15.66 -18.02
CA VAL A 458 -13.34 16.90 -17.40
C VAL A 458 -12.15 16.65 -16.47
N LEU A 459 -12.14 15.54 -15.74
CA LEU A 459 -11.15 15.29 -14.68
C LEU A 459 -10.04 14.30 -15.09
N LEU A 460 -10.35 13.35 -15.97
CA LEU A 460 -9.48 12.21 -16.29
C LEU A 460 -8.91 12.25 -17.70
N ASP A 461 -9.28 13.23 -18.54
CA ASP A 461 -8.68 13.38 -19.88
C ASP A 461 -7.16 13.49 -19.76
N VAL A 462 -6.47 12.79 -20.66
CA VAL A 462 -5.01 12.84 -20.82
C VAL A 462 -4.52 14.29 -20.91
N LYS A 463 -5.29 15.16 -21.60
CA LYS A 463 -5.00 16.59 -21.70
C LYS A 463 -4.91 17.29 -20.33
N GLN A 464 -5.76 16.89 -19.39
CA GLN A 464 -5.80 17.49 -18.04
C GLN A 464 -4.75 16.91 -17.10
N ASN A 465 -4.26 15.71 -17.39
CA ASN A 465 -3.28 14.99 -16.59
C ASN A 465 -1.88 15.06 -17.23
N LEU A 466 -1.50 16.23 -17.76
CA LEU A 466 -0.19 16.47 -18.38
C LEU A 466 0.97 16.42 -17.38
N ILE A 467 0.71 16.80 -16.12
CA ILE A 467 1.72 17.00 -15.08
C ILE A 467 1.42 16.10 -13.89
N SER A 468 2.47 15.53 -13.34
CA SER A 468 2.44 14.62 -12.21
C SER A 468 2.09 15.36 -10.92
N PRO A 469 1.10 14.87 -10.15
CA PRO A 469 0.81 15.42 -8.83
C PRO A 469 1.85 15.00 -7.77
N LYS A 470 2.84 14.16 -8.11
CA LYS A 470 3.90 13.69 -7.17
C LYS A 470 4.97 14.74 -6.91
N ASN A 471 5.45 15.36 -7.98
CA ASN A 471 6.64 16.22 -7.99
C ASN A 471 6.62 17.26 -9.13
N SER A 472 5.45 17.53 -9.71
CA SER A 472 5.28 18.51 -10.81
C SER A 472 6.12 18.20 -12.06
N THR A 473 6.50 16.94 -12.31
CA THR A 473 7.16 16.53 -13.55
C THR A 473 6.16 16.26 -14.67
N ASN A 474 6.60 16.28 -15.92
CA ASN A 474 5.70 16.04 -17.05
C ASN A 474 5.41 14.54 -17.20
N PHE A 475 4.14 14.20 -17.35
CA PHE A 475 3.70 12.85 -17.69
C PHE A 475 3.74 12.57 -19.19
N ILE A 476 3.57 13.59 -20.02
CA ILE A 476 3.49 13.46 -21.47
C ILE A 476 4.55 14.36 -22.08
N GLY A 477 5.30 13.83 -23.03
CA GLY A 477 6.34 14.53 -23.77
C GLY A 477 6.77 13.73 -25.00
N CYS A 478 7.80 14.21 -25.68
CA CYS A 478 8.51 13.42 -26.68
C CYS A 478 9.26 12.29 -25.98
N VAL A 479 9.28 11.10 -26.59
CA VAL A 479 9.95 9.89 -26.07
C VAL A 479 10.79 9.22 -27.15
N ASP A 480 11.85 8.53 -26.74
CA ASP A 480 12.71 7.64 -27.54
C ASP A 480 13.10 8.22 -28.92
N ASP A 481 12.57 7.62 -29.98
CA ASP A 481 12.81 7.96 -31.38
C ASP A 481 12.47 9.42 -31.71
N SER A 482 11.37 9.94 -31.14
CA SER A 482 10.98 11.34 -31.40
C SER A 482 11.97 12.35 -30.83
N ILE A 483 12.59 12.05 -29.68
CA ILE A 483 13.64 12.89 -29.08
C ILE A 483 14.89 12.84 -29.95
N THR A 484 15.32 11.64 -30.34
CA THR A 484 16.51 11.47 -31.18
C THR A 484 16.33 12.13 -32.55
N GLY A 485 15.14 12.01 -33.15
CA GLY A 485 14.79 12.72 -34.37
C GLY A 485 14.87 14.24 -34.22
N ASN A 486 14.28 14.80 -33.15
CA ASN A 486 14.32 16.25 -32.89
C ASN A 486 15.75 16.77 -32.66
N TYR A 487 16.58 16.01 -31.95
CA TYR A 487 17.99 16.33 -31.75
C TYR A 487 18.74 16.40 -33.08
N LEU A 488 18.55 15.38 -33.93
CA LEU A 488 19.21 15.29 -35.24
C LEU A 488 18.74 16.38 -36.21
N ILE A 489 17.45 16.74 -36.18
CA ILE A 489 16.94 17.91 -36.92
C ILE A 489 17.74 19.14 -36.52
N GLY A 490 17.94 19.39 -35.22
CA GLY A 490 18.66 20.57 -34.75
C GLY A 490 20.11 20.70 -35.22
N MET A 491 20.74 19.58 -35.64
CA MET A 491 22.11 19.58 -36.15
C MET A 491 22.20 19.76 -37.67
N ASP A 492 21.15 19.40 -38.41
CA ASP A 492 21.16 19.35 -39.87
C ASP A 492 20.69 20.66 -40.53
N THR A 493 20.99 20.80 -41.84
CA THR A 493 20.49 21.87 -42.71
C THR A 493 19.62 21.28 -43.82
N PHE A 494 18.51 21.95 -44.12
CA PHE A 494 17.49 21.43 -45.03
C PHE A 494 17.34 22.28 -46.28
N SER A 495 17.06 21.63 -47.41
CA SER A 495 16.57 22.31 -48.60
C SER A 495 15.15 22.82 -48.39
N LYS A 496 14.72 23.81 -49.19
CA LYS A 496 13.34 24.31 -49.17
C LYS A 496 12.30 23.19 -49.34
N GLU A 497 12.56 22.23 -50.22
CA GLU A 497 11.60 21.17 -50.55
C GLU A 497 11.47 20.18 -49.39
N ASP A 498 12.59 19.71 -48.85
CA ASP A 498 12.61 18.80 -47.71
C ASP A 498 11.99 19.43 -46.47
N ALA A 499 12.33 20.69 -46.20
CA ALA A 499 11.79 21.43 -45.06
C ALA A 499 10.25 21.56 -45.14
N ASN A 500 9.71 21.92 -46.31
CA ASN A 500 8.27 22.01 -46.51
C ASN A 500 7.58 20.64 -46.42
N GLN A 501 8.23 19.58 -46.92
CA GLN A 501 7.71 18.23 -46.85
C GLN A 501 7.62 17.70 -45.40
N ILE A 502 8.66 17.94 -44.59
CA ILE A 502 8.69 17.58 -43.17
C ILE A 502 7.59 18.31 -42.41
N LEU A 503 7.44 19.62 -42.64
CA LEU A 503 6.37 20.42 -42.00
C LEU A 503 4.98 19.92 -42.37
N TYR A 504 4.76 19.64 -43.66
CA TYR A 504 3.48 19.14 -44.16
C TYR A 504 3.13 17.77 -43.57
N LYS A 505 4.06 16.81 -43.61
CA LYS A 505 3.88 15.47 -42.99
C LYS A 505 3.61 15.56 -41.48
N SER A 506 4.14 16.60 -40.82
CA SER A 506 3.97 16.82 -39.38
C SER A 506 2.70 17.60 -39.03
N GLY A 507 1.87 17.93 -40.04
CA GLY A 507 0.60 18.65 -39.85
C GLY A 507 0.75 20.16 -39.64
N ILE A 508 1.92 20.73 -39.93
CA ILE A 508 2.23 22.14 -39.70
C ILE A 508 1.97 22.91 -41.00
N LYS A 509 0.96 23.79 -40.97
CA LYS A 509 0.56 24.62 -42.12
C LYS A 509 1.42 25.88 -42.23
N SER A 510 2.74 25.72 -42.39
CA SER A 510 3.66 26.83 -42.64
C SER A 510 4.52 26.54 -43.88
N GLN A 511 4.79 27.57 -44.68
CA GLN A 511 5.63 27.45 -45.88
C GLN A 511 6.92 28.25 -45.70
N ILE A 512 8.03 27.63 -46.05
CA ILE A 512 9.36 28.24 -46.04
C ILE A 512 9.71 28.72 -47.44
N SER A 513 10.11 29.99 -47.53
CA SER A 513 10.53 30.65 -48.77
C SER A 513 12.05 30.65 -48.99
N LYS A 514 12.85 30.49 -47.92
CA LYS A 514 14.32 30.41 -47.97
C LYS A 514 14.78 29.17 -48.74
N LYS A 515 15.89 29.28 -49.49
CA LYS A 515 16.48 28.17 -50.27
C LYS A 515 17.07 27.07 -49.38
N THR A 516 17.75 27.47 -48.31
CA THR A 516 18.28 26.59 -47.27
C THR A 516 17.88 27.14 -45.91
N ILE A 517 17.56 26.25 -44.97
CA ILE A 517 17.14 26.59 -43.61
C ILE A 517 17.90 25.71 -42.61
N SER A 518 18.27 26.26 -41.46
CA SER A 518 18.82 25.46 -40.36
C SER A 518 17.71 24.66 -39.70
N GLY A 519 18.01 23.49 -39.16
CA GLY A 519 17.02 22.68 -38.47
C GLY A 519 16.43 23.34 -37.22
N LEU A 520 17.17 24.22 -36.54
CA LEU A 520 16.64 25.02 -35.43
C LEU A 520 15.62 26.06 -35.89
N GLU A 521 15.87 26.74 -37.02
CA GLU A 521 14.89 27.64 -37.64
C GLU A 521 13.65 26.87 -38.14
N LEU A 522 13.85 25.65 -38.65
CA LEU A 522 12.76 24.75 -39.06
C LEU A 522 11.89 24.34 -37.87
N PHE A 523 12.52 23.88 -36.79
CA PHE A 523 11.83 23.45 -35.57
C PHE A 523 11.12 24.62 -34.87
N SER A 524 11.63 25.85 -34.99
CA SER A 524 10.96 27.05 -34.47
C SER A 524 9.53 27.24 -35.01
N LYS A 525 9.18 26.65 -36.16
CA LYS A 525 7.79 26.68 -36.70
C LYS A 525 6.80 25.80 -35.94
N VAL A 526 7.28 24.91 -35.07
CA VAL A 526 6.46 24.13 -34.15
C VAL A 526 5.97 25.00 -32.99
N LEU A 527 6.81 25.95 -32.55
CA LEU A 527 6.62 26.72 -31.33
C LEU A 527 5.60 27.85 -31.52
N PRO A 528 4.74 28.11 -30.53
CA PRO A 528 3.99 29.35 -30.47
C PRO A 528 4.91 30.53 -30.11
N LYS A 529 4.39 31.77 -30.17
CA LYS A 529 5.13 32.98 -29.79
C LYS A 529 5.41 33.00 -28.29
N ILE A 530 6.58 32.50 -27.88
CA ILE A 530 7.00 32.40 -26.48
C ILE A 530 8.45 32.85 -26.28
N ASN A 531 8.75 33.29 -25.06
CA ASN A 531 10.11 33.59 -24.60
C ASN A 531 10.49 32.58 -23.53
N PHE A 532 11.58 31.84 -23.73
CA PHE A 532 12.06 30.84 -22.78
C PHE A 532 13.58 30.77 -22.82
N SER A 533 14.22 30.69 -21.66
CA SER A 533 15.66 30.51 -21.56
C SER A 533 15.94 29.45 -20.51
N SER A 534 16.62 28.38 -20.90
CA SER A 534 17.21 27.39 -20.02
C SER A 534 18.70 27.24 -20.32
N ASP A 535 19.39 26.41 -19.54
CA ASP A 535 20.80 26.08 -19.78
C ASP A 535 21.01 25.41 -21.15
N SER A 536 19.99 24.72 -21.67
CA SER A 536 20.05 23.96 -22.94
C SER A 536 19.57 24.76 -24.16
N ILE A 537 18.62 25.70 -24.00
CA ILE A 537 18.00 26.40 -25.14
C ILE A 537 17.54 27.83 -24.81
N ASN A 538 17.69 28.74 -25.78
CA ASN A 538 17.19 30.11 -25.70
C ASN A 538 16.25 30.41 -26.87
N ILE A 539 15.03 30.79 -26.53
CA ILE A 539 13.89 31.01 -27.43
C ILE A 539 13.40 32.44 -27.20
N LYS A 540 13.31 33.24 -28.27
CA LYS A 540 12.66 34.55 -28.25
C LYS A 540 11.58 34.65 -29.30
N GLU A 541 10.40 35.10 -28.92
CA GLU A 541 9.21 35.26 -29.77
C GLU A 541 8.84 34.01 -30.59
N GLY A 542 9.17 32.82 -30.08
CA GLY A 542 8.96 31.53 -30.78
C GLY A 542 10.10 31.11 -31.71
N GLU A 543 11.19 31.87 -31.77
CA GLU A 543 12.39 31.52 -32.55
C GLU A 543 13.53 31.04 -31.65
N ILE A 544 14.11 29.90 -31.99
CA ILE A 544 15.27 29.34 -31.29
C ILE A 544 16.53 30.07 -31.78
N ILE A 545 17.15 30.84 -30.89
CA ILE A 545 18.37 31.58 -31.20
C ILE A 545 19.60 30.66 -31.10
N LYS A 546 19.64 29.85 -30.03
CA LYS A 546 20.76 28.96 -29.73
C LYS A 546 20.30 27.85 -28.79
N GLY A 547 20.77 26.64 -29.02
CA GLY A 547 20.55 25.52 -28.11
C GLY A 547 20.54 24.18 -28.82
N VAL A 548 20.25 23.13 -28.04
CA VAL A 548 20.15 21.75 -28.49
C VAL A 548 18.77 21.21 -28.13
N LEU A 549 18.15 20.48 -29.05
CA LEU A 549 16.84 19.85 -28.85
C LEU A 549 17.02 18.47 -28.22
N ASP A 550 17.23 18.42 -26.90
CA ASP A 550 17.40 17.18 -26.13
C ASP A 550 16.16 16.87 -25.26
N LYS A 551 16.23 15.78 -24.49
CA LYS A 551 15.19 15.36 -23.54
C LYS A 551 14.84 16.47 -22.52
N THR A 552 15.74 17.40 -22.20
CA THR A 552 15.48 18.47 -21.22
C THR A 552 14.53 19.55 -21.76
N VAL A 553 14.34 19.62 -23.07
CA VAL A 553 13.44 20.60 -23.69
C VAL A 553 12.02 20.05 -23.79
N PHE A 554 11.82 18.92 -24.47
CA PHE A 554 10.50 18.35 -24.79
C PHE A 554 10.24 16.96 -24.21
N GLY A 555 11.14 16.43 -23.39
CA GLY A 555 11.03 15.08 -22.85
C GLY A 555 9.93 14.91 -21.80
N ASP A 556 9.54 13.65 -21.62
CA ASP A 556 8.89 13.16 -20.41
C ASP A 556 9.76 13.48 -19.17
N GLU A 557 9.11 13.72 -18.04
CA GLU A 557 9.68 14.17 -16.76
C GLU A 557 10.34 15.56 -16.79
N GLY A 558 11.46 15.70 -17.52
CA GLY A 558 12.40 16.82 -17.46
C GLY A 558 12.23 17.90 -18.52
N GLY A 559 11.18 17.85 -19.35
CA GLY A 559 10.91 18.86 -20.39
C GLY A 559 10.47 20.22 -19.83
N ASP A 560 11.40 21.11 -19.52
CA ASP A 560 11.08 22.39 -18.87
C ASP A 560 10.19 23.30 -19.72
N LEU A 561 10.30 23.19 -21.05
CA LEU A 561 9.52 24.00 -21.99
C LEU A 561 8.02 23.69 -21.93
N ILE A 562 7.63 22.44 -21.64
CA ILE A 562 6.23 22.02 -21.56
C ILE A 562 5.47 22.82 -20.48
N LYS A 563 6.13 23.08 -19.35
CA LYS A 563 5.54 23.83 -18.23
C LYS A 563 5.38 25.31 -18.59
N GLU A 564 6.37 25.90 -19.23
CA GLU A 564 6.27 27.30 -19.67
C GLU A 564 5.25 27.45 -20.81
N LEU A 565 5.08 26.46 -21.68
CA LEU A 565 4.02 26.42 -22.68
C LEU A 565 2.63 26.38 -22.00
N ASP A 566 2.39 25.48 -21.05
CA ASP A 566 1.10 25.41 -20.33
C ASP A 566 0.77 26.74 -19.63
N LYS A 567 1.79 27.44 -19.12
CA LYS A 567 1.64 28.73 -18.44
C LYS A 567 1.39 29.91 -19.39
N SER A 568 2.10 29.98 -20.52
CA SER A 568 2.09 31.15 -21.41
C SER A 568 0.96 31.11 -22.45
N VAL A 569 0.72 29.95 -23.05
CA VAL A 569 -0.25 29.79 -24.14
C VAL A 569 -1.47 28.93 -23.75
N GLY A 570 -1.38 28.25 -22.60
CA GLY A 570 -2.44 27.41 -22.07
C GLY A 570 -2.34 25.95 -22.52
N ARG A 571 -3.03 25.09 -21.77
CA ARG A 571 -2.97 23.62 -21.87
C ARG A 571 -3.27 23.04 -23.24
N LEU A 572 -4.25 23.61 -23.95
CA LEU A 572 -4.67 23.10 -25.25
C LEU A 572 -3.59 23.31 -26.32
N GLU A 573 -3.02 24.52 -26.39
CA GLU A 573 -1.95 24.82 -27.35
C GLU A 573 -0.64 24.11 -26.97
N ALA A 574 -0.35 23.98 -25.66
CA ALA A 574 0.80 23.21 -25.18
C ALA A 574 0.71 21.74 -25.64
N PHE A 575 -0.46 21.12 -25.49
CA PHE A 575 -0.71 19.74 -25.94
C PHE A 575 -0.54 19.58 -27.47
N ASP A 576 -1.06 20.52 -28.26
CA ASP A 576 -0.91 20.47 -29.71
C ASP A 576 0.54 20.72 -30.14
N THR A 577 1.27 21.58 -29.43
CA THR A 577 2.71 21.82 -29.64
C THR A 577 3.52 20.54 -29.40
N ILE A 578 3.25 19.80 -28.32
CA ILE A 578 3.90 18.51 -28.04
C ILE A 578 3.64 17.52 -29.18
N LYS A 579 2.39 17.45 -29.67
CA LYS A 579 2.04 16.59 -30.80
C LYS A 579 2.80 16.95 -32.07
N ARG A 580 2.85 18.24 -32.43
CA ARG A 580 3.60 18.73 -33.60
C ARG A 580 5.10 18.39 -33.46
N ALA A 581 5.68 18.59 -32.28
CA ALA A 581 7.08 18.24 -31.99
C ALA A 581 7.35 16.72 -32.09
N PHE A 582 6.45 15.90 -31.56
CA PHE A 582 6.55 14.44 -31.62
C PHE A 582 6.50 13.94 -33.07
N ASN A 583 5.53 14.42 -33.85
CA ASN A 583 5.37 14.04 -35.25
C ASN A 583 6.55 14.49 -36.11
N MET A 584 7.09 15.67 -35.84
CA MET A 584 8.26 16.20 -36.57
C MET A 584 9.48 15.31 -36.38
N GLY A 585 9.85 15.00 -35.13
CA GLY A 585 10.97 14.10 -34.82
C GLY A 585 10.78 12.71 -35.41
N LYS A 586 9.59 12.12 -35.24
CA LYS A 586 9.24 10.80 -35.79
C LYS A 586 9.36 10.75 -37.32
N ASN A 587 8.73 11.70 -38.01
CA ASN A 587 8.64 11.69 -39.47
C ASN A 587 10.04 11.87 -40.08
N TYR A 588 10.83 12.79 -39.54
CA TYR A 588 12.19 13.00 -40.00
C TYR A 588 13.08 11.78 -39.73
N LEU A 589 12.99 11.16 -38.55
CA LEU A 589 13.77 9.96 -38.25
C LEU A 589 13.38 8.78 -39.14
N THR A 590 12.09 8.67 -39.50
CA THR A 590 11.59 7.64 -40.42
C THR A 590 12.19 7.82 -41.82
N ASP A 591 12.28 9.06 -42.30
CA ASP A 591 12.83 9.37 -43.63
C ASP A 591 14.37 9.23 -43.65
N ARG A 592 15.06 9.66 -42.57
CA ARG A 592 16.53 9.57 -42.45
C ARG A 592 17.02 8.14 -42.17
N GLY A 593 16.32 7.41 -41.31
CA GLY A 593 16.76 6.15 -40.72
C GLY A 593 17.84 6.34 -39.64
N ILE A 594 17.80 5.48 -38.62
CA ILE A 594 18.90 5.30 -37.68
C ILE A 594 19.08 3.81 -37.41
N THR A 595 20.32 3.36 -37.34
CA THR A 595 20.65 1.96 -37.08
C THR A 595 21.81 1.90 -36.10
N ILE A 596 21.92 0.76 -35.41
CA ILE A 596 23.03 0.43 -34.53
C ILE A 596 23.55 -0.95 -34.91
N SER A 597 24.86 -1.05 -35.08
CA SER A 597 25.59 -2.29 -35.29
C SER A 597 26.51 -2.59 -34.11
N VAL A 598 27.09 -3.78 -34.08
CA VAL A 598 28.08 -4.14 -33.04
C VAL A 598 29.35 -3.30 -33.18
N GLU A 599 29.73 -2.93 -34.41
CA GLU A 599 30.91 -2.10 -34.70
C GLU A 599 30.75 -0.68 -34.14
N ASP A 600 29.52 -0.16 -34.06
CA ASP A 600 29.24 1.14 -33.45
C ASP A 600 29.50 1.15 -31.92
N LEU A 601 29.64 -0.02 -31.30
CA LEU A 601 29.97 -0.17 -29.88
C LEU A 601 31.46 -0.41 -29.64
N ASP A 602 32.24 -0.65 -30.70
CA ASP A 602 33.68 -0.85 -30.57
C ASP A 602 34.39 0.46 -30.21
N LEU A 603 35.49 0.31 -29.48
CA LEU A 603 36.36 1.41 -29.08
C LEU A 603 37.72 1.27 -29.74
N ASP A 604 38.38 2.41 -29.96
CA ASP A 604 39.74 2.44 -30.43
C ASP A 604 40.66 1.59 -29.54
N LYS A 605 41.59 0.86 -30.16
CA LYS A 605 42.52 -0.03 -29.45
C LYS A 605 43.30 0.71 -28.36
N SER A 606 43.62 1.98 -28.58
CA SER A 606 44.29 2.85 -27.61
C SER A 606 43.47 3.05 -26.32
N VAL A 607 42.14 3.16 -26.42
CA VAL A 607 41.23 3.31 -25.28
C VAL A 607 41.14 1.99 -24.51
N VAL A 608 41.05 0.87 -25.22
CA VAL A 608 41.02 -0.47 -24.62
C VAL A 608 42.32 -0.78 -23.90
N GLU A 609 43.47 -0.37 -24.43
CA GLU A 609 44.78 -0.51 -23.78
C GLU A 609 44.88 0.35 -22.52
N LYS A 610 44.51 1.64 -22.58
CA LYS A 610 44.43 2.51 -21.40
C LYS A 610 43.50 1.93 -20.32
N ALA A 611 42.37 1.33 -20.72
CA ALA A 611 41.45 0.69 -19.79
C ALA A 611 42.08 -0.53 -19.09
N LYS A 612 42.83 -1.37 -19.84
CA LYS A 612 43.59 -2.49 -19.27
C LYS A 612 44.64 -2.02 -18.27
N GLU A 613 45.38 -0.97 -18.57
CA GLU A 613 46.37 -0.41 -17.64
C GLU A 613 45.73 0.04 -16.32
N ILE A 614 44.53 0.63 -16.36
CA ILE A 614 43.79 1.04 -15.16
C ILE A 614 43.36 -0.18 -14.33
N ILE A 615 42.90 -1.24 -14.99
CA ILE A 615 42.52 -2.49 -14.34
C ILE A 615 43.74 -3.13 -13.66
N GLU A 616 44.88 -3.20 -14.35
CA GLU A 616 46.13 -3.76 -13.81
C GLU A 616 46.65 -2.96 -12.61
N LYS A 617 46.64 -1.62 -12.70
CA LYS A 617 46.98 -0.74 -11.56
C LYS A 617 46.05 -0.96 -10.37
N ALA A 618 44.76 -1.19 -10.59
CA ALA A 618 43.81 -1.48 -9.52
C ALA A 618 44.00 -2.87 -8.91
N GLU A 619 44.34 -3.89 -9.71
CA GLU A 619 44.72 -5.21 -9.21
C GLU A 619 45.99 -5.14 -8.36
N GLN A 620 46.98 -4.32 -8.76
CA GLN A 620 48.22 -4.12 -7.99
C GLN A 620 47.96 -3.41 -6.66
N ARG A 621 47.21 -2.30 -6.65
CA ARG A 621 46.79 -1.62 -5.41
C ARG A 621 46.00 -2.54 -4.48
N THR A 622 45.17 -3.43 -5.05
CA THR A 622 44.44 -4.42 -4.26
C THR A 622 45.39 -5.43 -3.60
N LYS A 623 46.43 -5.88 -4.32
CA LYS A 623 47.48 -6.75 -3.74
C LYS A 623 48.22 -6.06 -2.61
N GLU A 624 48.56 -4.77 -2.75
CA GLU A 624 49.20 -3.99 -1.66
C GLU A 624 48.33 -3.96 -0.39
N VAL A 625 47.01 -3.77 -0.55
CA VAL A 625 46.07 -3.83 0.58
C VAL A 625 46.03 -5.23 1.21
N ILE A 626 46.08 -6.30 0.41
CA ILE A 626 46.13 -7.69 0.91
C ILE A 626 47.46 -7.95 1.66
N VAL A 627 48.59 -7.54 1.11
CA VAL A 627 49.91 -7.70 1.75
C VAL A 627 49.96 -6.95 3.07
N SER A 628 49.50 -5.69 3.11
CA SER A 628 49.43 -4.92 4.37
C SER A 628 48.50 -5.53 5.42
N TYR A 629 47.47 -6.27 4.98
CA TYR A 629 46.61 -7.03 5.87
C TYR A 629 47.33 -8.25 6.45
N ASP A 630 48.04 -9.00 5.62
CA ASP A 630 48.81 -10.19 6.03
C ASP A 630 49.98 -9.81 6.96
N GLU A 631 50.68 -8.70 6.67
CA GLU A 631 51.76 -8.13 7.49
C GLU A 631 51.25 -7.39 8.74
N ARG A 632 49.93 -7.29 8.94
CA ARG A 632 49.27 -6.57 10.04
C ARG A 632 49.59 -5.07 10.13
N THR A 633 50.06 -4.47 9.05
CA THR A 633 50.37 -3.03 8.92
C THR A 633 49.17 -2.21 8.41
N LEU A 634 48.07 -2.87 8.02
CA LEU A 634 46.87 -2.20 7.51
C LEU A 634 46.25 -1.22 8.53
N GLU A 635 46.18 0.05 8.15
CA GLU A 635 45.42 1.05 8.89
C GLU A 635 43.93 0.68 8.95
N ILE A 636 43.40 0.60 10.17
CA ILE A 636 42.02 0.23 10.44
C ILE A 636 41.14 1.46 10.27
N ILE A 637 40.00 1.29 9.58
CA ILE A 637 38.99 2.34 9.50
C ILE A 637 38.32 2.44 10.88
N PRO A 638 38.22 3.63 11.50
CA PRO A 638 37.63 3.77 12.84
C PRO A 638 36.25 3.11 12.94
N GLY A 639 36.06 2.26 13.96
CA GLY A 639 34.80 1.54 14.19
C GLY A 639 34.59 0.26 13.37
N LYS A 640 35.56 -0.14 12.53
CA LYS A 640 35.53 -1.39 11.74
C LYS A 640 36.55 -2.41 12.21
N THR A 641 36.29 -3.69 11.94
CA THR A 641 37.31 -4.74 12.14
C THR A 641 38.42 -4.63 11.09
N LYS A 642 39.55 -5.33 11.30
CA LYS A 642 40.63 -5.41 10.30
C LYS A 642 40.14 -5.99 8.97
N GLU A 643 39.30 -7.03 9.04
CA GLU A 643 38.70 -7.69 7.87
C GLU A 643 37.74 -6.77 7.12
N GLU A 644 36.86 -6.08 7.84
CA GLU A 644 35.92 -5.12 7.25
C GLU A 644 36.67 -3.94 6.60
N SER A 645 37.70 -3.43 7.27
CA SER A 645 38.54 -2.34 6.75
C SER A 645 39.25 -2.74 5.45
N ARG A 646 39.74 -3.98 5.38
CA ARG A 646 40.32 -4.56 4.16
C ARG A 646 39.29 -4.61 3.04
N GLU A 647 38.12 -5.22 3.27
CA GLU A 647 37.10 -5.37 2.23
C GLU A 647 36.61 -4.03 1.70
N LEU A 648 36.39 -3.04 2.57
CA LEU A 648 35.96 -1.71 2.15
C LEU A 648 37.01 -0.97 1.32
N LYS A 649 38.30 -1.07 1.70
CA LYS A 649 39.40 -0.48 0.92
C LYS A 649 39.49 -1.12 -0.48
N ILE A 650 39.37 -2.44 -0.57
CA ILE A 650 39.41 -3.16 -1.85
C ILE A 650 38.21 -2.78 -2.73
N LEU A 651 37.00 -2.81 -2.16
CA LEU A 651 35.78 -2.47 -2.90
C LEU A 651 35.80 -1.03 -3.42
N LYS A 652 36.35 -0.08 -2.65
CA LYS A 652 36.58 1.31 -3.09
C LYS A 652 37.50 1.37 -4.31
N ILE A 653 38.65 0.69 -4.26
CA ILE A 653 39.62 0.65 -5.37
C ILE A 653 38.96 0.08 -6.64
N LEU A 654 38.19 -1.00 -6.52
CA LEU A 654 37.56 -1.66 -7.68
C LEU A 654 36.39 -0.85 -8.27
N ASN A 655 35.64 -0.12 -7.44
CA ASN A 655 34.58 0.78 -7.92
C ASN A 655 35.13 2.03 -8.64
N GLU A 656 36.33 2.51 -8.25
CA GLU A 656 37.02 3.60 -8.95
C GLU A 656 37.37 3.23 -10.40
N VAL A 657 37.67 1.96 -10.69
CA VAL A 657 38.05 1.48 -12.03
C VAL A 657 36.97 1.82 -13.05
N ARG A 658 35.72 1.46 -12.77
CA ARG A 658 34.59 1.68 -13.67
C ARG A 658 34.37 3.17 -13.97
N THR A 659 34.54 4.01 -12.94
CA THR A 659 34.35 5.47 -13.06
C THR A 659 35.44 6.09 -13.93
N LYS A 660 36.71 5.74 -13.69
CA LYS A 660 37.85 6.24 -14.47
C LYS A 660 37.78 5.81 -15.93
N ILE A 661 37.44 4.55 -16.19
CA ILE A 661 37.27 4.05 -17.56
C ILE A 661 36.10 4.78 -18.24
N GLY A 662 34.97 4.94 -17.55
CA GLY A 662 33.81 5.66 -18.09
C GLY A 662 34.12 7.11 -18.48
N GLU A 663 34.95 7.82 -17.72
CA GLU A 663 35.41 9.17 -18.07
C GLU A 663 36.29 9.20 -19.32
N ILE A 664 37.13 8.18 -19.54
CA ILE A 664 37.96 8.05 -20.74
C ILE A 664 37.08 7.74 -21.94
N VAL A 665 36.18 6.77 -21.81
CA VAL A 665 35.22 6.42 -22.86
C VAL A 665 34.39 7.65 -23.27
N LYS A 666 33.91 8.44 -22.31
CA LYS A 666 33.16 9.67 -22.60
C LYS A 666 33.93 10.69 -23.44
N LYS A 667 35.25 10.76 -23.30
CA LYS A 667 36.10 11.72 -24.03
C LYS A 667 36.47 11.24 -25.43
N GLU A 668 36.73 9.95 -25.57
CA GLU A 668 37.29 9.35 -26.78
C GLU A 668 36.20 8.77 -27.71
N PHE A 669 34.98 8.54 -27.21
CA PHE A 669 33.89 7.99 -28.02
C PHE A 669 33.39 9.02 -29.05
N SER A 670 33.32 8.60 -30.33
CA SER A 670 33.00 9.48 -31.45
C SER A 670 31.66 10.19 -31.27
N ALA A 671 31.65 11.52 -31.46
CA ALA A 671 30.46 12.34 -31.32
C ALA A 671 29.43 12.12 -32.43
N GLU A 672 29.85 11.61 -33.60
CA GLU A 672 29.01 11.35 -34.79
C GLU A 672 28.44 9.93 -34.84
N ASN A 673 28.81 9.08 -33.88
CA ASN A 673 28.29 7.73 -33.79
C ASN A 673 26.76 7.74 -33.50
N PRO A 674 25.93 6.91 -34.16
CA PRO A 674 24.50 6.78 -33.85
C PRO A 674 24.19 6.58 -32.36
N VAL A 675 25.01 5.81 -31.64
CA VAL A 675 24.89 5.56 -30.20
C VAL A 675 25.13 6.84 -29.40
N SER A 676 26.09 7.67 -29.82
CA SER A 676 26.32 8.99 -29.23
C SER A 676 25.14 9.92 -29.42
N HIS A 677 24.48 9.87 -30.59
CA HIS A 677 23.28 10.67 -30.84
C HIS A 677 22.14 10.27 -29.91
N MET A 678 21.89 8.97 -29.71
CA MET A 678 20.86 8.48 -28.79
C MET A 678 21.14 8.84 -27.32
N ILE A 679 22.40 8.76 -26.88
CA ILE A 679 22.78 9.08 -25.50
C ILE A 679 22.73 10.59 -25.25
N LYS A 680 23.25 11.40 -26.18
CA LYS A 680 23.25 12.87 -26.05
C LYS A 680 21.86 13.47 -26.19
N SER A 681 21.02 12.93 -27.07
CA SER A 681 19.61 13.34 -27.18
C SER A 681 18.82 12.97 -25.93
N GLY A 682 19.22 11.91 -25.24
CA GLY A 682 18.47 11.31 -24.14
C GLY A 682 17.36 10.37 -24.61
N GLY A 683 17.38 9.97 -25.88
CA GLY A 683 16.43 9.00 -26.46
C GLY A 683 16.75 7.55 -26.11
N GLY A 684 17.97 7.23 -25.66
CA GLY A 684 18.27 5.88 -25.15
C GLY A 684 19.73 5.63 -24.79
N GLY A 685 19.95 4.81 -23.75
CA GLY A 685 21.27 4.36 -23.32
C GLY A 685 22.01 5.32 -22.38
N ASN A 686 23.14 4.85 -21.84
CA ASN A 686 24.04 5.63 -21.00
C ASN A 686 25.50 5.21 -21.29
N ILE A 687 26.45 6.11 -21.05
CA ILE A 687 27.90 5.88 -21.19
C ILE A 687 28.37 4.69 -20.35
N LEU A 688 27.73 4.45 -19.20
CA LEU A 688 28.02 3.29 -18.37
C LEU A 688 27.77 1.97 -19.12
N ASN A 689 26.72 1.91 -19.95
CA ASN A 689 26.38 0.72 -20.72
C ASN A 689 27.46 0.44 -21.77
N ILE A 690 27.94 1.48 -22.45
CA ILE A 690 29.08 1.37 -23.39
C ILE A 690 30.33 0.88 -22.66
N THR A 691 30.61 1.46 -21.49
CA THR A 691 31.77 1.08 -20.67
C THR A 691 31.76 -0.41 -20.32
N GLN A 692 30.58 -0.96 -20.00
CA GLN A 692 30.41 -2.39 -19.69
C GLN A 692 30.47 -3.28 -20.93
N MET A 693 29.94 -2.81 -22.05
CA MET A 693 29.93 -3.55 -23.32
C MET A 693 31.31 -3.67 -23.93
N ALA A 694 32.12 -2.60 -23.90
CA ALA A 694 33.38 -2.49 -24.63
C ALA A 694 34.65 -2.62 -23.76
N CYS A 695 34.62 -2.21 -22.48
CA CYS A 695 35.81 -2.24 -21.62
C CYS A 695 35.76 -3.30 -20.53
N CYS A 696 34.90 -3.12 -19.52
CA CYS A 696 34.79 -4.06 -18.39
C CYS A 696 33.44 -3.92 -17.68
N VAL A 697 32.86 -5.03 -17.23
CA VAL A 697 31.60 -5.02 -16.46
C VAL A 697 31.81 -4.45 -15.04
N GLY A 698 32.93 -4.80 -14.39
CA GLY A 698 33.33 -4.32 -13.07
C GLY A 698 33.02 -5.28 -11.91
N GLN A 699 33.15 -4.79 -10.67
CA GLN A 699 32.92 -5.59 -9.46
C GLN A 699 31.44 -5.94 -9.29
N GLN A 700 31.17 -7.24 -9.10
CA GLN A 700 29.86 -7.75 -8.71
C GLN A 700 29.70 -7.71 -7.19
N ASP A 701 28.60 -7.12 -6.72
CA ASP A 701 28.28 -6.93 -5.31
C ASP A 701 27.08 -7.80 -4.91
N LEU A 702 27.21 -8.52 -3.80
CA LEU A 702 26.13 -9.26 -3.16
C LEU A 702 25.91 -8.73 -1.74
N GLU A 703 24.79 -8.05 -1.52
CA GLU A 703 24.40 -7.46 -0.22
C GLU A 703 25.39 -6.42 0.36
N GLY A 704 26.10 -5.67 -0.49
CA GLY A 704 27.06 -4.64 -0.06
C GLY A 704 28.45 -5.19 0.24
N LYS A 705 28.76 -6.42 -0.21
CA LYS A 705 30.03 -7.11 -0.06
C LYS A 705 30.43 -7.80 -1.37
N ARG A 706 31.73 -7.98 -1.55
CA ARG A 706 32.25 -8.87 -2.60
C ARG A 706 31.81 -10.31 -2.33
N ILE A 707 31.77 -11.13 -3.38
CA ILE A 707 31.25 -12.50 -3.29
C ILE A 707 32.16 -13.33 -2.36
N ASP A 708 31.57 -13.88 -1.29
CA ASP A 708 32.22 -14.76 -0.30
C ASP A 708 31.49 -16.12 -0.16
N LEU A 709 30.31 -16.24 -0.76
CA LEU A 709 29.53 -17.47 -0.75
C LEU A 709 30.15 -18.53 -1.67
N GLY A 710 30.34 -19.74 -1.15
CA GLY A 710 30.94 -20.84 -1.89
C GLY A 710 31.28 -22.06 -1.03
N TYR A 711 32.45 -22.62 -1.28
CA TYR A 711 33.04 -23.75 -0.55
C TYR A 711 33.85 -23.27 0.68
N ASN A 712 34.35 -24.20 1.50
CA ASN A 712 35.14 -23.88 2.70
C ASN A 712 36.34 -22.95 2.36
N ASP A 713 36.25 -21.70 2.83
CA ASP A 713 37.20 -20.60 2.66
C ASP A 713 37.50 -20.22 1.19
N ARG A 714 36.61 -20.50 0.24
CA ARG A 714 36.79 -20.13 -1.17
C ARG A 714 35.47 -20.04 -1.91
N THR A 715 35.39 -19.19 -2.91
CA THR A 715 34.17 -19.00 -3.71
C THR A 715 33.91 -20.18 -4.65
N LEU A 716 34.93 -20.61 -5.41
CA LEU A 716 34.85 -21.74 -6.35
C LEU A 716 35.96 -22.78 -6.10
N SER A 717 35.74 -24.01 -6.56
CA SER A 717 36.60 -25.18 -6.28
C SER A 717 38.02 -25.09 -6.84
N PHE A 718 38.23 -24.28 -7.88
CA PHE A 718 39.55 -24.06 -8.51
C PHE A 718 40.29 -22.85 -7.94
N PHE A 719 39.65 -22.01 -7.11
CA PHE A 719 40.36 -20.98 -6.36
C PHE A 719 41.05 -21.58 -5.12
N LYS A 720 42.15 -20.95 -4.72
CA LYS A 720 42.86 -21.31 -3.49
C LYS A 720 42.00 -20.96 -2.27
N LYS A 721 42.15 -21.73 -1.19
CA LYS A 721 41.53 -21.39 0.09
C LYS A 721 42.11 -20.07 0.60
N GLY A 722 41.26 -19.18 1.10
CA GLY A 722 41.62 -17.85 1.58
C GLY A 722 41.92 -16.83 0.48
N ASP A 723 41.61 -17.10 -0.79
CA ASP A 723 41.92 -16.17 -1.88
C ASP A 723 41.03 -14.91 -1.85
N LEU A 724 41.66 -13.76 -1.61
CA LEU A 724 41.05 -12.43 -1.49
C LEU A 724 41.19 -11.57 -2.75
N SER A 725 41.79 -12.13 -3.82
CA SER A 725 42.01 -11.43 -5.08
C SER A 725 40.69 -10.97 -5.72
N PRO A 726 40.71 -9.89 -6.55
CA PRO A 726 39.52 -9.43 -7.25
C PRO A 726 38.81 -10.54 -8.04
N LYS A 727 39.57 -11.40 -8.73
CA LYS A 727 39.05 -12.49 -9.57
C LYS A 727 38.30 -13.55 -8.77
N SER A 728 38.85 -13.96 -7.63
CA SER A 728 38.20 -14.92 -6.71
C SER A 728 36.88 -14.36 -6.14
N ARG A 729 36.75 -13.03 -6.09
CA ARG A 729 35.71 -12.31 -5.34
C ARG A 729 34.70 -11.57 -6.23
N GLY A 730 34.58 -11.96 -7.51
CA GLY A 730 33.52 -11.47 -8.40
C GLY A 730 33.85 -10.20 -9.20
N PHE A 731 35.12 -9.85 -9.37
CA PHE A 731 35.51 -8.79 -10.31
C PHE A 731 35.51 -9.32 -11.75
N ILE A 732 34.68 -8.75 -12.61
CA ILE A 732 34.58 -9.12 -14.03
C ILE A 732 35.41 -8.13 -14.84
N ASN A 733 36.54 -8.60 -15.38
CA ASN A 733 37.43 -7.78 -16.20
C ASN A 733 37.07 -7.86 -17.69
N SER A 734 36.37 -8.92 -18.12
CA SER A 734 35.96 -9.09 -19.51
C SER A 734 34.79 -8.15 -19.89
N PRO A 735 34.82 -7.54 -21.08
CA PRO A 735 33.67 -6.84 -21.65
C PRO A 735 32.63 -7.81 -22.23
N PHE A 736 31.37 -7.36 -22.37
CA PHE A 736 30.32 -8.21 -22.94
C PHE A 736 30.58 -8.60 -24.41
N ILE A 737 31.16 -7.70 -25.22
CA ILE A 737 31.44 -7.94 -26.65
C ILE A 737 32.43 -9.11 -26.84
N LYS A 738 33.44 -9.20 -25.97
CA LYS A 738 34.44 -10.29 -26.03
C LYS A 738 33.93 -11.61 -25.44
N GLY A 739 32.85 -11.55 -24.66
CA GLY A 739 32.31 -12.68 -23.89
C GLY A 739 32.97 -12.83 -22.52
N LEU A 740 32.22 -13.41 -21.57
CA LEU A 740 32.63 -13.61 -20.19
C LEU A 740 33.28 -14.99 -19.99
N ARG A 741 34.29 -15.08 -19.12
CA ARG A 741 34.81 -16.38 -18.68
C ARG A 741 33.78 -17.12 -17.82
N PRO A 742 33.83 -18.47 -17.71
CA PRO A 742 32.84 -19.22 -16.94
C PRO A 742 32.70 -18.79 -15.47
N ASP A 743 33.81 -18.42 -14.83
CA ASP A 743 33.84 -17.90 -13.47
C ASP A 743 33.20 -16.51 -13.36
N GLU A 744 33.51 -15.62 -14.29
CA GLU A 744 32.90 -14.28 -14.39
C GLU A 744 31.39 -14.36 -14.67
N PHE A 745 30.99 -15.24 -15.59
CA PHE A 745 29.58 -15.49 -15.91
C PHE A 745 28.83 -16.00 -14.68
N PHE A 746 29.41 -16.95 -13.94
CA PHE A 746 28.79 -17.49 -12.74
C PHE A 746 28.60 -16.41 -11.66
N PHE A 747 29.61 -15.56 -11.44
CA PHE A 747 29.51 -14.45 -10.49
C PHE A 747 28.47 -13.40 -10.92
N GLY A 748 28.42 -13.05 -12.21
CA GLY A 748 27.37 -12.17 -12.76
C GLY A 748 25.97 -12.78 -12.66
N ALA A 749 25.85 -14.10 -12.83
CA ALA A 749 24.58 -14.81 -12.68
C ALA A 749 24.09 -14.84 -11.22
N ILE A 750 25.00 -14.95 -10.25
CA ILE A 750 24.67 -14.88 -8.82
C ILE A 750 24.03 -13.53 -8.48
N THR A 751 24.67 -12.42 -8.87
CA THR A 751 24.18 -11.08 -8.58
C THR A 751 22.89 -10.78 -9.35
N GLY A 752 22.83 -11.14 -10.63
CA GLY A 752 21.61 -11.03 -11.43
C GLY A 752 20.42 -11.77 -10.80
N ARG A 753 20.64 -12.99 -10.32
CA ARG A 753 19.60 -13.76 -9.60
C ARG A 753 19.20 -13.09 -8.29
N ALA A 754 20.15 -12.56 -7.52
CA ALA A 754 19.86 -11.87 -6.26
C ALA A 754 18.95 -10.65 -6.50
N THR A 755 19.25 -9.82 -7.51
CA THR A 755 18.42 -8.67 -7.89
C THR A 755 17.01 -9.07 -8.32
N LEU A 756 16.88 -10.13 -9.12
CA LEU A 756 15.57 -10.67 -9.52
C LEU A 756 14.77 -11.20 -8.34
N MET A 757 15.43 -11.92 -7.42
CA MET A 757 14.80 -12.42 -6.19
C MET A 757 14.35 -11.29 -5.28
N ASP A 758 15.17 -10.25 -5.11
CA ASP A 758 14.83 -9.11 -4.26
C ASP A 758 13.64 -8.32 -4.82
N THR A 759 13.60 -8.17 -6.15
CA THR A 759 12.45 -7.62 -6.87
C THR A 759 11.17 -8.42 -6.58
N GLY A 760 11.22 -9.75 -6.71
CA GLY A 760 10.08 -10.62 -6.44
C GLY A 760 9.62 -10.61 -4.97
N LEU A 761 10.55 -10.57 -4.02
CA LEU A 761 10.26 -10.65 -2.58
C LEU A 761 9.80 -9.32 -1.96
N ARG A 762 10.27 -8.17 -2.48
CA ARG A 762 9.93 -6.86 -1.90
C ARG A 762 8.76 -6.16 -2.58
N THR A 763 8.41 -6.50 -3.83
CA THR A 763 7.21 -5.95 -4.51
C THR A 763 5.91 -6.14 -3.70
N PRO A 764 5.66 -7.28 -3.02
CA PRO A 764 4.51 -7.41 -2.13
C PRO A 764 4.57 -6.47 -0.92
N LYS A 765 5.77 -6.13 -0.43
CA LYS A 765 5.97 -5.23 0.72
C LYS A 765 5.67 -3.78 0.36
N SER A 766 6.14 -3.30 -0.80
CA SER A 766 5.82 -1.94 -1.29
C SER A 766 4.32 -1.78 -1.57
N GLY A 767 3.70 -2.75 -2.24
CA GLY A 767 2.25 -2.74 -2.47
C GLY A 767 1.43 -2.78 -1.17
N TYR A 768 1.88 -3.54 -0.16
CA TYR A 768 1.26 -3.53 1.16
C TYR A 768 1.42 -2.18 1.86
N LEU A 769 2.60 -1.54 1.77
CA LEU A 769 2.86 -0.21 2.33
C LEU A 769 1.93 0.85 1.72
N TYR A 770 1.89 0.93 0.38
CA TYR A 770 0.97 1.83 -0.35
C TYR A 770 -0.47 1.63 0.12
N ARG A 771 -0.93 0.37 0.22
CA ARG A 771 -2.27 0.06 0.70
C ARG A 771 -2.52 0.60 2.11
N ARG A 772 -1.54 0.56 3.02
CA ARG A 772 -1.74 1.12 4.37
C ARG A 772 -1.83 2.63 4.34
N LEU A 773 -0.96 3.29 3.56
CA LEU A 773 -0.97 4.74 3.39
C LEU A 773 -2.30 5.20 2.81
N ALA A 774 -2.76 4.59 1.72
CA ALA A 774 -4.04 4.90 1.10
C ALA A 774 -5.19 4.71 2.11
N ASN A 775 -5.26 3.57 2.80
CA ASN A 775 -6.33 3.35 3.79
C ASN A 775 -6.24 4.30 5.00
N ALA A 776 -5.06 4.78 5.39
CA ALA A 776 -4.92 5.73 6.48
C ALA A 776 -5.35 7.14 6.06
N LEU A 777 -4.91 7.59 4.88
CA LEU A 777 -5.03 8.98 4.44
C LEU A 777 -6.25 9.26 3.54
N GLN A 778 -6.97 8.24 3.04
CA GLN A 778 -8.07 8.44 2.08
C GLN A 778 -9.18 9.42 2.50
N ASP A 779 -9.34 9.67 3.79
CA ASP A 779 -10.39 10.53 4.31
C ASP A 779 -9.94 12.00 4.40
N LEU A 780 -8.65 12.28 4.09
CA LEU A 780 -8.11 13.63 4.09
C LEU A 780 -8.45 14.35 2.79
N LYS A 781 -9.13 15.49 2.93
CA LYS A 781 -9.56 16.34 1.82
C LYS A 781 -9.44 17.82 2.20
N LYS A 782 -9.33 18.69 1.20
CA LYS A 782 -9.47 20.14 1.39
C LYS A 782 -10.95 20.50 1.51
N GLU A 783 -11.34 21.22 2.56
CA GLU A 783 -12.70 21.75 2.73
C GLU A 783 -12.83 23.14 2.09
N TYR A 784 -14.06 23.62 1.93
CA TYR A 784 -14.34 24.94 1.33
C TYR A 784 -13.79 26.13 2.14
N ASP A 785 -13.44 25.92 3.40
CA ASP A 785 -12.79 26.93 4.25
C ASP A 785 -11.25 26.97 4.10
N GLY A 786 -10.70 26.17 3.17
CA GLY A 786 -9.26 26.10 2.91
C GLY A 786 -8.51 25.07 3.75
N THR A 787 -9.12 24.56 4.83
CA THR A 787 -8.48 23.63 5.76
C THR A 787 -8.46 22.19 5.24
N VAL A 788 -7.46 21.41 5.64
CA VAL A 788 -7.40 19.96 5.35
C VAL A 788 -7.92 19.20 6.56
N ARG A 789 -9.00 18.44 6.38
CA ARG A 789 -9.69 17.73 7.47
C ARG A 789 -9.81 16.23 7.23
N ASP A 790 -9.94 15.48 8.33
CA ASP A 790 -10.30 14.06 8.32
C ASP A 790 -11.83 13.83 8.30
N SER A 791 -12.26 12.56 8.28
CA SER A 791 -13.69 12.18 8.30
C SER A 791 -14.43 12.49 9.62
N ASN A 792 -13.72 12.94 10.65
CA ASN A 792 -14.27 13.44 11.91
C ASN A 792 -14.34 14.96 11.97
N ASN A 793 -13.99 15.65 10.89
CA ASN A 793 -13.79 17.10 10.82
C ASN A 793 -12.67 17.61 11.74
N ASN A 794 -11.73 16.75 12.15
CA ASN A 794 -10.51 17.21 12.80
C ASN A 794 -9.62 17.85 11.74
N ILE A 795 -9.09 19.03 12.07
CA ILE A 795 -8.12 19.73 11.22
C ILE A 795 -6.78 18.99 11.32
N ILE A 796 -6.22 18.63 10.17
CA ILE A 796 -4.85 18.09 10.06
C ILE A 796 -3.89 19.20 9.68
N GLN A 797 -4.28 20.04 8.71
CA GLN A 797 -3.53 21.22 8.31
C GLN A 797 -4.50 22.40 8.17
N PHE A 798 -4.09 23.59 8.61
CA PHE A 798 -4.84 24.83 8.38
C PHE A 798 -4.83 25.23 6.91
N GLU A 799 -3.71 24.98 6.24
CA GLU A 799 -3.53 25.22 4.82
C GLU A 799 -2.66 24.10 4.26
N TYR A 800 -3.02 23.58 3.08
CA TYR A 800 -2.29 22.46 2.50
C TYR A 800 -0.82 22.84 2.26
N GLY A 801 0.11 22.05 2.78
CA GLY A 801 1.54 22.25 2.50
C GLY A 801 2.18 23.52 3.08
N GLU A 802 1.42 24.31 3.87
CA GLU A 802 1.73 25.66 4.38
C GLU A 802 1.64 26.79 3.34
N ASP A 803 1.22 26.50 2.10
CA ASP A 803 1.09 27.50 1.02
C ASP A 803 -0.18 27.36 0.15
N GLY A 804 -0.97 26.31 0.37
CA GLY A 804 -2.25 26.10 -0.28
C GLY A 804 -2.17 25.65 -1.73
N LEU A 805 -0.97 25.49 -2.31
CA LEU A 805 -0.76 25.27 -3.73
C LEU A 805 -0.92 23.80 -4.16
N ASP A 806 -1.47 23.58 -5.36
CA ASP A 806 -1.54 22.25 -5.98
C ASP A 806 -0.19 21.86 -6.60
N VAL A 807 0.32 20.68 -6.22
CA VAL A 807 1.61 20.13 -6.72
C VAL A 807 1.58 19.95 -8.24
N SER A 808 0.43 19.60 -8.82
CA SER A 808 0.31 19.42 -10.28
C SER A 808 0.24 20.75 -11.06
N GLN A 809 0.07 21.88 -10.36
CA GLN A 809 -0.12 23.20 -10.95
C GLN A 809 0.84 24.25 -10.37
N LEU A 810 1.99 23.82 -9.83
CA LEU A 810 2.98 24.73 -9.23
C LEU A 810 3.51 25.77 -10.21
N HIS A 811 3.69 25.41 -11.49
CA HIS A 811 4.09 26.33 -12.56
C HIS A 811 3.05 27.44 -12.81
N LEU A 812 1.77 27.17 -12.51
CA LEU A 812 0.68 28.14 -12.60
C LEU A 812 0.46 28.91 -11.29
N LYS A 813 1.09 28.50 -10.18
CA LYS A 813 0.86 29.02 -8.82
C LYS A 813 -0.63 29.00 -8.42
N LYS A 814 -1.34 27.93 -8.79
CA LYS A 814 -2.76 27.76 -8.45
C LYS A 814 -2.94 27.07 -7.10
N GLU A 815 -3.93 27.55 -6.36
CA GLU A 815 -4.36 26.91 -5.13
C GLU A 815 -5.07 25.58 -5.40
N LEU A 816 -4.98 24.67 -4.44
CA LEU A 816 -5.68 23.40 -4.45
C LEU A 816 -7.20 23.62 -4.42
N ASP A 817 -7.96 22.95 -5.28
CA ASP A 817 -9.40 23.10 -5.29
C ASP A 817 -10.06 22.47 -4.03
N PRO A 818 -11.11 23.09 -3.45
CA PRO A 818 -11.91 22.46 -2.41
C PRO A 818 -12.53 21.14 -2.88
N GLY A 819 -12.51 20.15 -1.99
CA GLY A 819 -12.98 18.79 -2.27
C GLY A 819 -11.90 17.84 -2.78
N GLU A 820 -10.70 18.33 -3.14
CA GLU A 820 -9.64 17.46 -3.66
C GLU A 820 -9.22 16.39 -2.65
N ALA A 821 -9.07 15.15 -3.12
CA ALA A 821 -8.75 13.96 -2.33
C ALA A 821 -7.26 13.88 -1.98
N ILE A 822 -6.71 14.93 -1.35
CA ILE A 822 -5.26 15.13 -1.20
C ILE A 822 -4.56 14.02 -0.41
N GLY A 823 -5.27 13.33 0.48
CA GLY A 823 -4.73 12.19 1.20
C GLY A 823 -4.46 10.97 0.32
N ILE A 824 -5.32 10.67 -0.66
CA ILE A 824 -5.07 9.60 -1.64
C ILE A 824 -3.93 9.98 -2.57
N ILE A 825 -3.90 11.22 -3.04
CA ILE A 825 -2.82 11.71 -3.93
C ILE A 825 -1.48 11.58 -3.21
N THR A 826 -1.41 12.02 -1.95
CA THR A 826 -0.23 11.87 -1.11
C THR A 826 0.18 10.41 -0.96
N ALA A 827 -0.76 9.50 -0.68
CA ALA A 827 -0.45 8.07 -0.59
C ALA A 827 0.09 7.49 -1.90
N GLN A 828 -0.46 7.91 -3.04
CA GLN A 828 -0.02 7.52 -4.39
C GLN A 828 1.37 8.05 -4.72
N SER A 829 1.70 9.28 -4.30
CA SER A 829 3.03 9.87 -4.47
C SER A 829 4.14 9.03 -3.83
N PHE A 830 3.84 8.24 -2.79
CA PHE A 830 4.78 7.26 -2.22
C PHE A 830 4.73 5.87 -2.87
N GLY A 831 3.68 5.54 -3.62
CA GLY A 831 3.43 4.20 -4.16
C GLY A 831 4.47 3.76 -5.18
N GLU A 832 4.61 4.54 -6.26
CA GLU A 832 5.56 4.29 -7.34
C GLU A 832 7.04 4.38 -6.87
N PRO A 833 7.46 5.42 -6.11
CA PRO A 833 8.79 5.45 -5.51
C PRO A 833 9.08 4.23 -4.63
N SER A 834 8.13 3.77 -3.83
CA SER A 834 8.32 2.57 -2.99
C SER A 834 8.59 1.31 -3.82
N THR A 835 8.01 1.19 -5.02
CA THR A 835 8.33 0.09 -5.96
C THR A 835 9.68 0.28 -6.64
N GLN A 836 10.07 1.51 -6.99
CA GLN A 836 11.39 1.78 -7.58
C GLN A 836 12.53 1.53 -6.58
N MET A 837 12.32 1.82 -5.30
CA MET A 837 13.27 1.53 -4.21
C MET A 837 13.51 0.03 -4.01
N VAL A 838 12.61 -0.84 -4.49
CA VAL A 838 12.83 -2.29 -4.51
C VAL A 838 13.84 -2.69 -5.59
N LEU A 839 13.85 -1.97 -6.70
CA LEU A 839 14.70 -2.25 -7.86
C LEU A 839 16.11 -1.69 -7.69
N ARG A 840 16.27 -0.55 -6.99
CA ARG A 840 17.55 0.14 -6.77
C ARG A 840 18.38 -0.38 -5.58
N THR A 841 18.10 -1.60 -5.12
CA THR A 841 18.72 -2.15 -3.91
C THR A 841 20.21 -2.42 -4.10
N PHE A 842 21.02 -1.68 -3.33
CA PHE A 842 22.46 -1.92 -3.07
C PHE A 842 23.46 -1.61 -4.17
N HIS A 843 23.19 -0.61 -5.02
CA HIS A 843 24.31 0.12 -5.63
C HIS A 843 24.79 1.17 -4.63
N PHE A 844 25.68 0.77 -3.72
CA PHE A 844 26.44 1.72 -2.90
C PHE A 844 27.33 2.55 -3.83
N ALA A 845 26.78 3.61 -4.42
CA ALA A 845 27.55 4.70 -5.01
C ALA A 845 28.17 5.48 -3.85
N GLY A 846 29.20 4.89 -3.23
CA GLY A 846 29.83 5.40 -2.02
C GLY A 846 29.75 4.39 -0.88
N VAL A 847 30.92 3.98 -0.39
CA VAL A 847 31.04 3.20 0.84
C VAL A 847 30.52 4.06 2.00
N SER A 848 29.33 3.75 2.51
CA SER A 848 28.87 4.35 3.77
C SER A 848 29.72 3.78 4.91
N GLU A 849 30.37 4.67 5.67
CA GLU A 849 31.26 4.29 6.79
C GLU A 849 30.49 3.54 7.90
N MET A 850 29.16 3.73 7.98
CA MET A 850 28.25 2.97 8.87
C MET A 850 27.14 2.26 8.09
N GLN A 851 26.85 1.00 8.46
CA GLN A 851 25.73 0.24 7.90
C GLN A 851 24.42 0.66 8.56
N VAL A 852 23.72 1.61 7.94
CA VAL A 852 22.40 2.07 8.38
C VAL A 852 21.34 1.45 7.48
N THR A 853 20.18 1.11 8.04
CA THR A 853 19.02 0.68 7.23
C THR A 853 18.58 1.83 6.34
N GLN A 854 18.56 1.61 5.03
CA GLN A 854 18.16 2.57 4.01
C GLN A 854 17.08 1.99 3.09
N GLY A 855 16.55 2.82 2.20
CA GLY A 855 15.56 2.42 1.22
C GLY A 855 14.20 2.08 1.83
N LEU A 856 13.48 1.15 1.18
CA LEU A 856 12.15 0.72 1.59
C LEU A 856 12.07 0.20 3.06
N PRO A 857 13.02 -0.60 3.58
CA PRO A 857 13.01 -1.01 4.98
C PRO A 857 12.94 0.17 5.97
N ARG A 858 13.76 1.21 5.75
CA ARG A 858 13.78 2.39 6.63
C ARG A 858 12.47 3.18 6.54
N LEU A 859 11.95 3.35 5.32
CA LEU A 859 10.66 4.00 5.10
C LEU A 859 9.52 3.28 5.84
N ILE A 860 9.51 1.94 5.83
CA ILE A 860 8.55 1.13 6.60
C ILE A 860 8.72 1.36 8.11
N GLU A 861 9.95 1.46 8.64
CA GLU A 861 10.18 1.72 10.07
C GLU A 861 9.62 3.07 10.53
N ILE A 862 9.82 4.11 9.71
CA ILE A 862 9.31 5.46 9.96
C ILE A 862 7.78 5.42 9.96
N PHE A 863 7.15 4.89 8.90
CA PHE A 863 5.69 4.80 8.81
C PHE A 863 5.07 3.84 9.83
N ASP A 864 5.78 2.81 10.29
CA ASP A 864 5.35 1.98 11.42
C ASP A 864 5.41 2.72 12.75
N ALA A 865 6.15 3.83 12.81
CA ALA A 865 6.58 4.50 14.03
C ALA A 865 7.12 3.47 15.04
N ARG A 866 8.07 2.63 14.61
CA ARG A 866 8.63 1.59 15.49
C ARG A 866 9.23 2.23 16.74
N LYS A 867 8.90 1.66 17.91
CA LYS A 867 9.40 2.14 19.21
C LYS A 867 10.92 2.08 19.36
N LYS A 868 11.57 1.22 18.58
CA LYS A 868 13.03 1.11 18.48
C LYS A 868 13.35 0.85 17.01
N PRO A 869 14.12 1.73 16.34
CA PRO A 869 14.56 1.50 14.97
C PRO A 869 15.59 0.34 14.92
N SER A 870 15.78 -0.28 13.75
CA SER A 870 16.77 -1.37 13.63
C SER A 870 18.20 -0.85 13.69
N SER A 871 18.45 0.35 13.14
CA SER A 871 19.73 1.06 13.22
C SER A 871 19.53 2.46 13.83
N PRO A 872 19.43 2.56 15.17
CA PRO A 872 19.40 3.86 15.84
C PRO A 872 20.71 4.61 15.53
N LYS A 873 20.61 5.84 15.04
CA LYS A 873 21.74 6.72 14.71
C LYS A 873 21.55 8.07 15.37
N MET A 874 22.64 8.69 15.80
CA MET A 874 22.62 10.06 16.28
C MET A 874 23.86 10.81 15.78
N GLU A 875 23.70 12.09 15.48
CA GLU A 875 24.76 13.01 15.09
C GLU A 875 24.92 14.06 16.20
N ILE A 876 26.10 14.08 16.82
CA ILE A 876 26.42 14.93 17.96
C ILE A 876 27.38 16.01 17.50
N TYR A 877 26.94 17.26 17.61
CA TYR A 877 27.77 18.42 17.34
C TYR A 877 28.43 18.89 18.63
N LEU A 878 29.70 19.28 18.54
CA LEU A 878 30.46 19.77 19.68
C LEU A 878 30.38 21.31 19.75
N ASN A 879 30.53 21.86 20.94
CA ASN A 879 30.65 23.30 21.11
C ASN A 879 31.92 23.83 20.43
N LYS A 880 31.92 25.11 20.02
CA LYS A 880 33.04 25.73 19.27
C LYS A 880 34.40 25.54 19.96
N ASP A 881 34.42 25.58 21.28
CA ASP A 881 35.65 25.42 22.09
C ASP A 881 36.24 24.00 22.02
N ASN A 882 35.42 23.00 21.69
CA ASN A 882 35.78 21.58 21.60
C ASN A 882 35.74 21.05 20.17
N ASN A 883 35.63 21.91 19.17
CA ASN A 883 35.48 21.56 17.75
C ASN A 883 36.82 21.32 17.05
N ASN A 884 37.70 20.51 17.68
CA ASN A 884 38.98 20.09 17.12
C ASN A 884 38.98 18.57 16.92
N GLU A 885 39.78 18.06 15.98
CA GLU A 885 39.82 16.62 15.69
C GLU A 885 40.18 15.78 16.94
N ASN A 886 41.18 16.23 17.71
CA ASN A 886 41.65 15.54 18.89
C ASN A 886 40.59 15.53 20.02
N SER A 887 39.93 16.66 20.28
CA SER A 887 38.87 16.74 21.29
C SER A 887 37.63 15.93 20.88
N ALA A 888 37.30 15.89 19.59
CA ALA A 888 36.20 15.09 19.07
C ALA A 888 36.47 13.58 19.20
N ARG A 889 37.71 13.12 18.97
CA ARG A 889 38.11 11.72 19.21
C ARG A 889 38.01 11.34 20.68
N VAL A 890 38.56 12.17 21.58
CA VAL A 890 38.48 11.94 23.03
C VAL A 890 37.02 11.92 23.51
N PHE A 891 36.17 12.81 22.97
CA PHE A 891 34.75 12.81 23.28
C PHE A 891 34.04 11.55 22.74
N ALA A 892 34.34 11.12 21.51
CA ALA A 892 33.78 9.91 20.92
C ALA A 892 34.11 8.66 21.76
N GLU A 893 35.34 8.52 22.23
CA GLU A 893 35.76 7.43 23.13
C GLU A 893 35.04 7.49 24.48
N LYS A 894 34.81 8.69 25.02
CA LYS A 894 34.11 8.90 26.29
C LYS A 894 32.64 8.47 26.23
N ILE A 895 31.96 8.66 25.11
CA ILE A 895 30.53 8.33 24.96
C ILE A 895 30.27 6.86 24.57
N LYS A 896 31.26 6.18 23.97
CA LYS A 896 31.13 4.79 23.51
C LYS A 896 30.82 3.86 24.69
N GLU A 897 29.75 3.08 24.58
CA GLU A 897 29.37 2.06 25.57
C GLU A 897 30.47 0.99 25.63
N VAL A 898 31.08 0.84 26.81
CA VAL A 898 32.07 -0.20 27.06
C VAL A 898 31.51 -1.17 28.08
N SER A 899 31.35 -2.43 27.65
CA SER A 899 30.93 -3.54 28.50
C SER A 899 32.13 -4.30 29.06
N ILE A 900 31.94 -5.03 30.17
CA ILE A 900 32.98 -5.92 30.74
C ILE A 900 33.54 -6.86 29.67
N ARG A 901 32.70 -7.34 28.74
CA ARG A 901 33.13 -8.25 27.67
C ARG A 901 34.21 -7.66 26.77
N GLU A 902 34.18 -6.36 26.49
CA GLU A 902 35.13 -5.71 25.58
C GLU A 902 36.48 -5.45 26.22
N ILE A 903 36.52 -5.37 27.55
CA ILE A 903 37.76 -5.14 28.32
C ILE A 903 38.29 -6.41 29.00
N SER A 904 37.57 -7.54 28.87
CA SER A 904 37.96 -8.82 29.48
C SER A 904 38.57 -9.76 28.45
N SER A 905 39.77 -10.27 28.72
CA SER A 905 40.39 -11.34 27.94
C SER A 905 39.76 -12.70 28.24
N GLU A 906 39.54 -13.01 29.52
CA GLU A 906 38.88 -14.24 29.98
C GLU A 906 38.02 -13.97 31.22
N ILE A 907 36.89 -14.68 31.34
CA ILE A 907 36.05 -14.68 32.56
C ILE A 907 35.96 -16.11 33.09
N ASN A 908 36.77 -16.40 34.09
CA ASN A 908 36.90 -17.71 34.71
C ASN A 908 35.96 -17.84 35.92
N LEU A 909 35.38 -19.03 36.07
CA LEU A 909 34.51 -19.39 37.17
C LEU A 909 35.24 -20.40 38.04
N ASN A 910 35.54 -20.04 39.27
CA ASN A 910 36.03 -20.98 40.26
C ASN A 910 34.84 -21.48 41.09
N PHE A 911 34.41 -22.72 40.82
CA PHE A 911 33.27 -23.36 41.49
C PHE A 911 33.56 -23.71 42.94
N SER A 912 34.82 -24.00 43.29
CA SER A 912 35.24 -24.39 44.64
C SER A 912 35.19 -23.20 45.60
N ASP A 913 35.65 -22.03 45.16
CA ASP A 913 35.70 -20.81 45.98
C ASP A 913 34.49 -19.87 45.81
N LYS A 914 33.51 -20.24 44.96
CA LYS A 914 32.38 -19.38 44.54
C LYS A 914 32.83 -17.97 44.12
N LYS A 915 33.89 -17.90 43.32
CA LYS A 915 34.50 -16.65 42.81
C LYS A 915 34.43 -16.59 41.29
N ILE A 916 34.21 -15.39 40.77
CA ILE A 916 34.35 -15.09 39.34
C ILE A 916 35.59 -14.24 39.18
N GLU A 917 36.54 -14.71 38.37
CA GLU A 917 37.76 -13.98 38.04
C GLU A 917 37.64 -13.43 36.62
N ILE A 918 37.82 -12.12 36.47
CA ILE A 918 37.83 -11.43 35.19
C ILE A 918 39.28 -11.01 34.92
N LYS A 919 39.92 -11.62 33.94
CA LYS A 919 41.21 -11.14 33.44
C LYS A 919 40.97 -10.00 32.47
N ILE A 920 41.76 -8.95 32.63
CA ILE A 920 41.59 -7.69 31.91
C ILE A 920 42.57 -7.60 30.74
N ASP A 921 42.12 -7.06 29.61
CA ASP A 921 42.99 -6.73 28.47
C ASP A 921 43.62 -5.33 28.61
N LYS A 922 44.96 -5.28 28.61
CA LYS A 922 45.76 -4.05 28.76
C LYS A 922 45.72 -3.14 27.52
N GLU A 923 45.56 -3.71 26.32
CA GLU A 923 45.45 -2.92 25.09
C GLU A 923 44.07 -2.26 25.01
N GLY A 924 43.00 -3.01 25.29
CA GLY A 924 41.64 -2.49 25.38
C GLY A 924 41.46 -1.37 26.41
N LEU A 925 42.11 -1.43 27.58
CA LEU A 925 42.02 -0.36 28.59
C LEU A 925 42.75 0.93 28.20
N LYS A 926 43.89 0.82 27.52
CA LYS A 926 44.63 2.01 27.05
C LYS A 926 43.83 2.79 26.01
N GLN A 927 43.07 2.11 25.14
CA GLN A 927 42.20 2.74 24.14
C GLN A 927 40.97 3.45 24.72
N ILE A 928 40.64 3.24 26.00
CA ILE A 928 39.40 3.72 26.63
C ILE A 928 39.70 4.76 27.74
N HIS A 929 40.98 5.16 27.90
CA HIS A 929 41.43 6.15 28.90
C HIS A 929 40.86 5.92 30.32
N THR A 930 40.73 4.66 30.73
CA THR A 930 40.15 4.26 32.02
C THR A 930 41.16 3.45 32.84
N SER A 931 40.99 3.33 34.16
CA SER A 931 41.85 2.54 35.07
C SER A 931 41.08 1.38 35.71
N VAL A 932 41.80 0.30 36.07
CA VAL A 932 41.22 -0.90 36.73
C VAL A 932 40.50 -0.52 38.03
N ALA A 933 41.06 0.41 38.81
CA ALA A 933 40.43 0.95 40.02
C ALA A 933 39.03 1.56 39.76
N LYS A 934 38.88 2.34 38.68
CA LYS A 934 37.61 2.98 38.31
C LYS A 934 36.56 1.97 37.85
N VAL A 935 36.99 0.86 37.24
CA VAL A 935 36.12 -0.28 36.90
C VAL A 935 35.61 -0.97 38.17
N VAL A 936 36.48 -1.18 39.16
CA VAL A 936 36.12 -1.81 40.45
C VAL A 936 35.16 -0.92 41.26
N GLU A 937 35.35 0.40 41.26
CA GLU A 937 34.41 1.36 41.87
C GLU A 937 33.02 1.27 41.22
N ARG A 938 32.95 1.29 39.88
CA ARG A 938 31.67 1.15 39.17
C ARG A 938 30.97 -0.18 39.43
N LEU A 939 31.74 -1.28 39.59
CA LEU A 939 31.17 -2.57 39.96
C LEU A 939 30.61 -2.55 41.39
N LYS A 940 31.26 -1.85 42.31
CA LYS A 940 30.76 -1.64 43.68
C LYS A 940 29.49 -0.78 43.70
N ASP A 941 29.42 0.30 42.91
CA ASP A 941 28.21 1.14 42.75
C ASP A 941 27.01 0.34 42.22
N LEU A 942 27.28 -0.62 41.31
CA LEU A 942 26.29 -1.55 40.77
C LEU A 942 25.95 -2.70 41.74
N LYS A 943 26.39 -2.62 43.00
CA LYS A 943 26.17 -3.56 44.12
C LYS A 943 26.88 -4.91 43.98
N PHE A 944 27.97 -5.00 43.23
CA PHE A 944 28.81 -6.20 43.16
C PHE A 944 29.99 -6.14 44.17
N LYS A 945 30.28 -7.26 44.85
CA LYS A 945 31.43 -7.40 45.76
C LYS A 945 32.71 -7.69 44.96
N ALA A 946 33.31 -6.64 44.38
CA ALA A 946 34.53 -6.73 43.56
C ALA A 946 35.81 -6.32 44.34
N LYS A 947 36.90 -7.07 44.16
CA LYS A 947 38.25 -6.76 44.66
C LYS A 947 39.26 -6.81 43.50
N GLU A 948 40.25 -5.92 43.55
CA GLU A 948 41.36 -5.85 42.60
C GLU A 948 42.50 -6.78 43.04
N THR A 949 43.03 -7.57 42.11
CA THR A 949 44.20 -8.43 42.32
C THR A 949 45.09 -8.37 41.07
N GLY A 950 45.98 -7.37 41.01
CA GLY A 950 46.88 -7.18 39.88
C GLY A 950 46.12 -6.94 38.57
N ASP A 951 46.31 -7.84 37.59
CA ASP A 951 45.67 -7.76 36.26
C ASP A 951 44.27 -8.44 36.20
N SER A 952 43.73 -8.90 37.33
CA SER A 952 42.41 -9.54 37.41
C SER A 952 41.49 -8.93 38.47
N ILE A 953 40.18 -8.91 38.19
CA ILE A 953 39.13 -8.52 39.12
C ILE A 953 38.47 -9.78 39.66
N ILE A 954 38.43 -9.94 40.99
CA ILE A 954 37.75 -11.05 41.66
C ILE A 954 36.41 -10.57 42.22
N LEU A 955 35.34 -11.23 41.81
CA LEU A 955 33.99 -11.04 42.32
C LEU A 955 33.60 -12.20 43.25
N SER A 956 33.24 -11.86 44.48
CA SER A 956 32.84 -12.84 45.50
C SER A 956 31.33 -13.06 45.49
N ALA A 957 30.89 -14.31 45.27
CA ALA A 957 29.49 -14.73 45.17
C ALA A 957 29.14 -15.81 46.21
N SER A 958 29.52 -15.58 47.47
CA SER A 958 29.37 -16.53 48.59
C SER A 958 27.93 -17.00 48.83
N ASP A 959 26.95 -16.13 48.53
CA ASP A 959 25.56 -16.26 48.99
C ASP A 959 24.61 -16.84 47.92
N LEU A 960 25.12 -17.24 46.74
CA LEU A 960 24.33 -17.62 45.55
C LEU A 960 24.45 -19.11 45.17
N ASN A 961 23.39 -19.66 44.58
CA ASN A 961 23.37 -21.03 44.04
C ASN A 961 24.12 -21.12 42.69
N PHE A 962 24.61 -22.31 42.29
CA PHE A 962 25.38 -22.49 41.04
C PHE A 962 24.68 -21.93 39.77
N LYS A 963 23.37 -22.11 39.66
CA LYS A 963 22.56 -21.56 38.54
C LYS A 963 22.49 -20.03 38.58
N GLU A 964 22.52 -19.44 39.77
CA GLU A 964 22.51 -18.00 39.97
C GLU A 964 23.89 -17.39 39.72
N ILE A 965 24.96 -18.10 40.07
CA ILE A 965 26.34 -17.73 39.74
C ILE A 965 26.54 -17.71 38.21
N TYR A 966 26.01 -18.69 37.48
CA TYR A 966 26.06 -18.69 36.02
C TYR A 966 25.25 -17.53 35.42
N LYS A 967 24.04 -17.27 35.94
CA LYS A 967 23.25 -16.08 35.57
C LYS A 967 24.00 -14.78 35.88
N LEU A 968 24.74 -14.73 36.97
CA LEU A 968 25.52 -13.57 37.38
C LEU A 968 26.73 -13.36 36.45
N LYS A 969 27.42 -14.42 36.00
CA LYS A 969 28.45 -14.37 34.96
C LYS A 969 27.92 -13.79 33.66
N GLU A 970 26.76 -14.26 33.19
CA GLU A 970 26.12 -13.75 31.97
C GLU A 970 25.64 -12.30 32.13
N LYS A 971 25.20 -11.92 33.34
CA LYS A 971 24.84 -10.53 33.66
C LYS A 971 26.08 -9.63 33.66
N LEU A 972 27.19 -10.08 34.25
CA LEU A 972 28.47 -9.36 34.31
C LEU A 972 29.00 -9.07 32.92
N LYS A 973 29.05 -10.07 32.01
CA LYS A 973 29.47 -9.87 30.61
C LYS A 973 28.82 -8.67 29.93
N ASN A 974 27.52 -8.45 30.19
CA ASN A 974 26.71 -7.41 29.57
C ASN A 974 26.60 -6.12 30.41
N THR A 975 27.39 -5.99 31.48
CA THR A 975 27.31 -4.82 32.36
C THR A 975 28.18 -3.70 31.80
N VAL A 976 27.59 -2.51 31.68
CA VAL A 976 28.23 -1.29 31.16
C VAL A 976 29.05 -0.66 32.27
N ILE A 977 30.31 -0.34 31.97
CA ILE A 977 31.27 0.21 32.94
C ILE A 977 31.53 1.69 32.67
N SER A 978 31.67 2.04 31.39
CA SER A 978 31.97 3.39 30.91
C SER A 978 31.16 3.69 29.65
N GLY A 979 30.97 4.97 29.37
CA GLY A 979 30.17 5.46 28.25
C GLY A 979 28.67 5.52 28.49
N VAL A 980 27.96 5.91 27.44
CA VAL A 980 26.51 6.09 27.47
C VAL A 980 25.84 4.80 27.02
N LYS A 981 24.94 4.28 27.85
CA LYS A 981 24.22 3.04 27.56
C LYS A 981 23.41 3.18 26.28
N GLY A 982 23.58 2.24 25.36
CA GLY A 982 22.92 2.18 24.06
C GLY A 982 23.82 2.58 22.89
N VAL A 983 24.94 3.28 23.13
CA VAL A 983 25.86 3.79 22.10
C VAL A 983 26.94 2.76 21.79
N LYS A 984 26.73 1.89 20.80
CA LYS A 984 27.62 0.76 20.51
C LYS A 984 28.85 1.13 19.68
N GLN A 985 28.66 1.98 18.68
CA GLN A 985 29.74 2.43 17.80
C GLN A 985 29.70 3.94 17.66
N VAL A 986 30.87 4.53 17.47
CA VAL A 986 31.09 5.97 17.35
C VAL A 986 32.08 6.23 16.23
N LEU A 987 31.87 7.31 15.49
CA LEU A 987 32.72 7.72 14.38
C LEU A 987 32.80 9.24 14.34
N VAL A 988 34.01 9.77 14.23
CA VAL A 988 34.23 11.21 14.07
C VAL A 988 34.29 11.51 12.57
N VAL A 989 33.38 12.36 12.10
CA VAL A 989 33.27 12.75 10.70
C VAL A 989 33.41 14.27 10.61
N LYS A 990 34.25 14.75 9.69
CA LYS A 990 34.36 16.18 9.38
C LYS A 990 33.29 16.56 8.36
N ARG A 991 32.34 17.44 8.71
CA ARG A 991 31.39 18.03 7.76
C ARG A 991 31.60 19.54 7.70
N GLY A 992 32.09 20.02 6.56
CA GLY A 992 32.44 21.43 6.37
C GLY A 992 33.57 21.87 7.32
N LYS A 993 33.25 22.79 8.25
CA LYS A 993 34.22 23.31 9.24
C LYS A 993 34.18 22.57 10.58
N ASP A 994 33.17 21.74 10.83
CA ASP A 994 32.92 21.13 12.13
C ASP A 994 33.25 19.63 12.16
N PHE A 995 33.71 19.14 13.32
CA PHE A 995 33.87 17.73 13.64
C PHE A 995 32.63 17.23 14.38
N ILE A 996 31.93 16.27 13.78
CA ILE A 996 30.69 15.70 14.28
C ILE A 996 30.98 14.28 14.74
N VAL A 997 30.40 13.88 15.87
CA VAL A 997 30.46 12.50 16.34
C VAL A 997 29.15 11.79 15.98
N THR A 998 29.23 10.88 15.02
CA THR A 998 28.11 10.03 14.60
C THR A 998 28.13 8.74 15.40
N THR A 999 26.98 8.31 15.91
CA THR A 999 26.85 7.10 16.74
C THR A 999 25.88 6.08 16.14
N LEU A 1000 26.14 4.80 16.40
CA LEU A 1000 25.16 3.72 16.26
C LEU A 1000 24.65 3.34 17.65
N GLY A 1001 23.40 3.71 17.92
CA GLY A 1001 22.84 3.78 19.25
C GLY A 1001 22.37 5.19 19.58
N THR A 1002 21.25 5.29 20.29
CA THR A 1002 20.66 6.57 20.71
C THR A 1002 20.40 6.55 22.21
N ASN A 1003 20.77 7.66 22.86
CA ASN A 1003 20.41 7.98 24.24
C ASN A 1003 20.56 9.49 24.44
N LEU A 1004 19.60 10.24 23.90
CA LEU A 1004 19.57 11.70 23.89
C LEU A 1004 19.60 12.28 25.29
N LYS A 1005 18.89 11.64 26.23
CA LYS A 1005 18.74 12.16 27.59
C LYS A 1005 20.10 12.29 28.30
N ASP A 1006 20.90 11.23 28.28
CA ASP A 1006 22.20 11.20 28.95
C ASP A 1006 23.24 12.06 28.22
N ILE A 1007 23.10 12.24 26.90
CA ILE A 1007 24.06 12.98 26.07
C ILE A 1007 23.84 14.49 26.14
N LEU A 1008 22.59 14.94 26.28
CA LEU A 1008 22.26 16.36 26.47
C LEU A 1008 22.77 16.94 27.81
N GLU A 1009 23.02 16.08 28.80
CA GLU A 1009 23.58 16.47 30.10
C GLU A 1009 25.09 16.77 30.03
N LEU A 1010 25.79 16.33 28.96
CA LEU A 1010 27.22 16.56 28.76
C LEU A 1010 27.50 18.01 28.34
N LYS A 1011 28.51 18.65 28.94
CA LYS A 1011 28.85 20.07 28.71
C LYS A 1011 29.55 20.31 27.38
N GLU A 1012 30.18 19.28 26.84
CA GLU A 1012 30.96 19.33 25.61
C GLU A 1012 30.08 19.38 24.35
N VAL A 1013 28.80 19.00 24.48
CA VAL A 1013 27.84 18.85 23.40
C VAL A 1013 27.08 20.16 23.15
N SER A 1014 26.90 20.49 21.86
CA SER A 1014 26.00 21.55 21.43
C SER A 1014 24.56 21.05 21.44
N ARG A 1015 23.74 21.61 22.33
CA ARG A 1015 22.33 21.21 22.52
C ARG A 1015 21.44 21.53 21.34
N ASP A 1016 21.78 22.57 20.58
CA ASP A 1016 20.92 23.11 19.51
C ASP A 1016 20.99 22.29 18.21
N ASN A 1017 22.05 21.49 18.05
CA ASN A 1017 22.39 20.83 16.78
C ASN A 1017 22.35 19.30 16.84
N ILE A 1018 21.96 18.67 17.97
CA ILE A 1018 21.92 17.20 18.06
C ILE A 1018 20.78 16.64 17.19
N ILE A 1019 21.07 15.64 16.37
CA ILE A 1019 20.08 14.96 15.54
C ILE A 1019 20.04 13.48 15.93
N SER A 1020 18.85 12.94 16.19
CA SER A 1020 18.63 11.51 16.40
C SER A 1020 17.55 11.01 15.46
N ASN A 1021 17.66 9.75 15.02
CA ASN A 1021 16.69 9.14 14.10
C ASN A 1021 15.60 8.31 14.81
N ASP A 1022 15.57 8.31 16.15
CA ASP A 1022 14.52 7.67 16.95
C ASP A 1022 13.39 8.67 17.26
N LEU A 1023 12.25 8.46 16.60
CA LEU A 1023 11.07 9.32 16.69
C LEU A 1023 10.50 9.40 18.11
N HIS A 1024 10.44 8.28 18.84
CA HIS A 1024 9.81 8.21 20.17
C HIS A 1024 10.71 8.81 21.25
N GLU A 1025 12.02 8.74 21.04
CA GLU A 1025 12.97 9.37 21.93
C GLU A 1025 12.94 10.90 21.76
N VAL A 1026 12.93 11.38 20.52
CA VAL A 1026 12.81 12.80 20.21
C VAL A 1026 11.48 13.38 20.68
N GLU A 1027 10.36 12.67 20.50
CA GLU A 1027 9.04 13.07 21.04
C GLU A 1027 9.09 13.31 22.55
N LYS A 1028 9.80 12.45 23.30
CA LYS A 1028 9.87 12.54 24.77
C LYS A 1028 10.80 13.64 25.28
N VAL A 1029 11.87 13.93 24.53
CA VAL A 1029 12.91 14.87 24.96
C VAL A 1029 12.62 16.28 24.47
N PHE A 1030 12.30 16.44 23.18
CA PHE A 1030 12.12 17.73 22.52
C PHE A 1030 10.66 18.08 22.21
N GLY A 1031 9.75 17.10 22.26
CA GLY A 1031 8.32 17.31 22.00
C GLY A 1031 7.88 16.91 20.59
N ILE A 1032 6.58 17.08 20.33
CA ILE A 1032 5.92 16.54 19.13
C ILE A 1032 6.28 17.27 17.83
N GLU A 1033 6.49 18.59 17.86
CA GLU A 1033 6.85 19.39 16.67
C GLU A 1033 8.24 19.05 16.15
N VAL A 1034 9.20 18.80 17.05
CA VAL A 1034 10.54 18.34 16.64
C VAL A 1034 10.47 16.93 16.06
N ALA A 1035 9.61 16.07 16.62
CA ALA A 1035 9.35 14.75 16.05
C ALA A 1035 8.67 14.83 14.67
N ARG A 1036 7.75 15.78 14.44
CA ARG A 1036 7.14 16.07 13.13
C ARG A 1036 8.21 16.43 12.10
N GLN A 1037 9.09 17.38 12.43
CA GLN A 1037 10.16 17.81 11.54
C GLN A 1037 11.16 16.69 11.26
N LEU A 1038 11.47 15.87 12.26
CA LEU A 1038 12.34 14.70 12.10
C LEU A 1038 11.76 13.67 11.12
N ILE A 1039 10.45 13.40 11.19
CA ILE A 1039 9.77 12.50 10.24
C ILE A 1039 9.93 13.02 8.81
N ILE A 1040 9.73 14.33 8.58
CA ILE A 1040 9.89 14.95 7.26
C ILE A 1040 11.32 14.79 6.76
N ASN A 1041 12.31 15.12 7.59
CA ASN A 1041 13.73 15.06 7.24
C ASN A 1041 14.18 13.63 6.92
N GLU A 1042 13.81 12.65 7.77
CA GLU A 1042 14.19 11.24 7.56
C GLU A 1042 13.53 10.64 6.32
N ILE A 1043 12.27 10.97 6.03
CA ILE A 1043 11.62 10.54 4.79
C ILE A 1043 12.31 11.15 3.57
N TYR A 1044 12.60 12.46 3.63
CA TYR A 1044 13.28 13.18 2.55
C TYR A 1044 14.69 12.63 2.28
N GLU A 1045 15.48 12.36 3.32
CA GLU A 1045 16.80 11.72 3.19
C GLU A 1045 16.69 10.36 2.50
N VAL A 1046 15.74 9.52 2.93
CA VAL A 1046 15.56 8.17 2.40
C VAL A 1046 15.16 8.18 0.91
N ILE A 1047 14.36 9.15 0.48
CA ILE A 1047 13.94 9.33 -0.91
C ILE A 1047 15.11 9.85 -1.76
N ASN A 1048 15.79 10.91 -1.31
CA ASN A 1048 16.88 11.55 -2.05
C ASN A 1048 18.09 10.64 -2.24
N VAL A 1049 18.45 9.83 -1.24
CA VAL A 1049 19.56 8.86 -1.35
C VAL A 1049 19.33 7.86 -2.49
N GLN A 1050 18.07 7.61 -2.85
CA GLN A 1050 17.71 6.73 -3.95
C GLN A 1050 17.59 7.45 -5.30
N GLY A 1051 17.85 8.76 -5.36
CA GLY A 1051 17.65 9.58 -6.56
C GLY A 1051 16.18 9.60 -7.00
N LEU A 1052 15.26 9.57 -6.04
CA LEU A 1052 13.82 9.71 -6.25
C LEU A 1052 13.40 11.09 -5.76
N ASP A 1053 12.27 11.58 -6.27
CA ASP A 1053 11.77 12.91 -5.93
C ASP A 1053 10.27 12.87 -5.63
N ILE A 1054 9.90 13.44 -4.48
CA ILE A 1054 8.52 13.63 -4.01
C ILE A 1054 8.45 15.04 -3.43
N ASP A 1055 7.42 15.80 -3.81
CA ASP A 1055 7.23 17.14 -3.30
C ASP A 1055 7.07 17.16 -1.77
N LYS A 1056 7.71 18.15 -1.12
CA LYS A 1056 7.76 18.27 0.34
C LYS A 1056 6.36 18.37 0.98
N ARG A 1057 5.35 18.87 0.27
CA ARG A 1057 3.96 19.01 0.79
C ARG A 1057 3.34 17.66 1.14
N HIS A 1058 3.63 16.63 0.35
CA HIS A 1058 3.21 15.26 0.65
C HIS A 1058 3.88 14.72 1.90
N LEU A 1059 5.19 15.00 2.09
CA LEU A 1059 5.93 14.58 3.28
C LEU A 1059 5.36 15.23 4.55
N LYS A 1060 5.08 16.54 4.48
CA LYS A 1060 4.44 17.32 5.54
C LYS A 1060 3.08 16.73 5.91
N LEU A 1061 2.20 16.48 4.94
CA LEU A 1061 0.86 15.94 5.22
C LEU A 1061 0.91 14.59 5.95
N VAL A 1062 1.84 13.71 5.59
CA VAL A 1062 1.99 12.43 6.31
C VAL A 1062 2.51 12.64 7.73
N ALA A 1063 3.50 13.51 7.90
CA ALA A 1063 4.01 13.85 9.24
C ALA A 1063 2.92 14.45 10.13
N ASP A 1064 2.07 15.34 9.60
CA ASP A 1064 0.94 15.94 10.30
C ASP A 1064 -0.11 14.90 10.69
N ALA A 1065 -0.47 14.02 9.76
CA ALA A 1065 -1.38 12.92 10.06
C ALA A 1065 -0.84 11.97 11.14
N MET A 1066 0.48 11.80 11.23
CA MET A 1066 1.14 10.98 12.25
C MET A 1066 1.24 11.65 13.62
N THR A 1067 1.19 12.99 13.70
CA THR A 1067 1.48 13.78 14.90
C THR A 1067 0.29 14.56 15.47
N ASN A 1068 -0.81 14.74 14.71
CA ASN A 1068 -1.98 15.54 15.09
C ASN A 1068 -2.58 15.22 16.47
N THR A 1069 -2.46 13.99 16.96
CA THR A 1069 -3.02 13.63 18.28
C THR A 1069 -2.14 13.98 19.49
N GLY A 1070 -1.02 14.67 19.29
CA GLY A 1070 -0.04 14.99 20.35
C GLY A 1070 0.96 13.87 20.66
N ASN A 1071 0.86 12.73 19.98
CA ASN A 1071 1.79 11.60 20.08
C ASN A 1071 2.10 11.04 18.69
N VAL A 1072 3.32 10.51 18.49
CA VAL A 1072 3.70 9.90 17.21
C VAL A 1072 2.96 8.58 17.02
N LYS A 1073 2.12 8.51 15.99
CA LYS A 1073 1.34 7.33 15.64
C LYS A 1073 1.66 6.84 14.24
N GLY A 1074 2.04 5.58 14.16
CA GLY A 1074 2.34 4.94 12.87
C GLY A 1074 1.08 4.73 12.01
N VAL A 1075 1.32 4.60 10.70
CA VAL A 1075 0.37 4.21 9.65
C VAL A 1075 0.06 2.72 9.74
N THR A 1076 -0.36 2.24 10.91
CA THR A 1076 -0.63 0.83 11.19
C THR A 1076 -2.07 0.65 11.69
N ARG A 1077 -2.50 -0.60 11.82
CA ARG A 1077 -3.82 -0.96 12.36
C ARG A 1077 -4.08 -0.47 13.80
N ILE A 1078 -3.03 -0.15 14.56
CA ILE A 1078 -3.11 0.32 15.96
C ILE A 1078 -2.91 1.84 16.04
N GLY A 1079 -2.32 2.46 15.02
CA GLY A 1079 -2.08 3.90 14.95
C GLY A 1079 -3.22 4.65 14.27
N ILE A 1080 -2.95 5.33 13.16
CA ILE A 1080 -3.92 6.23 12.48
C ILE A 1080 -5.24 5.50 12.14
N ILE A 1081 -5.15 4.28 11.60
CA ILE A 1081 -6.34 3.52 11.17
C ILE A 1081 -7.27 3.22 12.36
N ALA A 1082 -6.76 3.04 13.57
CA ALA A 1082 -7.58 2.76 14.74
C ALA A 1082 -8.47 3.93 15.17
N GLN A 1083 -8.09 5.16 14.80
CA GLN A 1083 -8.78 6.39 15.17
C GLN A 1083 -9.94 6.75 14.25
N LYS A 1084 -10.01 6.14 13.06
CA LYS A 1084 -11.14 6.34 12.16
C LYS A 1084 -12.45 6.08 12.90
N SER A 1085 -13.39 7.01 12.76
CA SER A 1085 -14.73 6.86 13.34
C SER A 1085 -15.43 5.65 12.74
N SER A 1086 -15.40 5.56 11.41
CA SER A 1086 -16.03 4.49 10.66
C SER A 1086 -15.52 3.11 11.08
N ILE A 1087 -16.48 2.25 11.44
CA ILE A 1087 -16.24 0.85 11.79
C ILE A 1087 -16.01 0.06 10.50
N LEU A 1088 -16.74 0.39 9.44
CA LEU A 1088 -16.57 -0.24 8.13
C LEU A 1088 -15.19 0.06 7.53
N ALA A 1089 -14.71 1.29 7.63
CA ALA A 1089 -13.36 1.66 7.18
C ALA A 1089 -12.26 0.93 7.98
N ARG A 1090 -12.47 0.71 9.28
CA ARG A 1090 -11.54 -0.12 10.09
C ARG A 1090 -11.63 -1.60 9.75
N ALA A 1091 -12.81 -2.07 9.35
CA ALA A 1091 -13.06 -3.47 9.03
C ALA A 1091 -12.46 -3.88 7.67
N THR A 1092 -12.40 -3.00 6.67
CA THR A 1092 -11.82 -3.30 5.36
C THR A 1092 -10.31 -3.59 5.41
N PHE A 1093 -9.58 -3.01 6.37
CA PHE A 1093 -8.11 -3.08 6.35
C PHE A 1093 -7.50 -4.42 6.76
N GLU A 1094 -7.88 -5.02 7.91
CA GLU A 1094 -7.25 -6.26 8.45
C GLU A 1094 -8.12 -7.15 9.37
N THR A 1095 -8.81 -6.58 10.36
CA THR A 1095 -9.49 -7.37 11.42
C THR A 1095 -11.00 -7.09 11.49
N PRO A 1096 -11.79 -7.38 10.44
CA PRO A 1096 -13.20 -6.99 10.37
C PRO A 1096 -14.03 -7.51 11.54
N VAL A 1097 -13.92 -8.81 11.85
CA VAL A 1097 -14.72 -9.46 12.90
C VAL A 1097 -14.50 -8.83 14.28
N LYS A 1098 -13.24 -8.50 14.62
CA LYS A 1098 -12.93 -7.86 15.91
C LYS A 1098 -13.54 -6.46 16.01
N GLN A 1099 -13.55 -5.71 14.91
CA GLN A 1099 -14.15 -4.37 14.89
C GLN A 1099 -15.67 -4.43 15.05
N PHE A 1100 -16.34 -5.34 14.36
CA PHE A 1100 -17.79 -5.51 14.51
C PHE A 1100 -18.17 -5.95 15.93
N VAL A 1101 -17.47 -6.93 16.51
CA VAL A 1101 -17.73 -7.36 17.90
C VAL A 1101 -17.55 -6.21 18.88
N ASN A 1102 -16.47 -5.44 18.76
CA ASN A 1102 -16.22 -4.29 19.64
C ASN A 1102 -17.26 -3.18 19.45
N ALA A 1103 -17.70 -2.93 18.21
CA ALA A 1103 -18.73 -1.95 17.90
C ALA A 1103 -20.08 -2.35 18.51
N THR A 1104 -20.45 -3.63 18.39
CA THR A 1104 -21.65 -4.19 19.01
C THR A 1104 -21.64 -4.04 20.53
N ILE A 1105 -20.53 -4.39 21.18
CA ILE A 1105 -20.37 -4.30 22.65
C ILE A 1105 -20.56 -2.85 23.14
N LYS A 1106 -20.03 -1.88 22.39
CA LYS A 1106 -20.09 -0.45 22.74
C LYS A 1106 -21.37 0.25 22.27
N GLY A 1107 -22.21 -0.41 21.47
CA GLY A 1107 -23.35 0.23 20.81
C GLY A 1107 -22.97 1.35 19.85
N SER A 1108 -21.79 1.26 19.23
CA SER A 1108 -21.29 2.31 18.34
C SER A 1108 -22.06 2.33 17.01
N GLY A 1109 -22.48 3.52 16.59
CA GLY A 1109 -23.03 3.78 15.25
C GLY A 1109 -21.96 4.27 14.28
N ASP A 1110 -22.19 4.04 12.99
CA ASP A 1110 -21.36 4.53 11.89
C ASP A 1110 -22.13 5.59 11.09
N LYS A 1111 -21.61 6.82 11.04
CA LYS A 1111 -22.26 8.00 10.43
C LYS A 1111 -22.02 8.13 8.92
N LEU A 1112 -21.31 7.18 8.32
CA LEU A 1112 -21.08 7.17 6.88
C LEU A 1112 -20.30 8.40 6.37
N SER A 1113 -19.35 8.92 7.16
CA SER A 1113 -18.56 10.12 6.84
C SER A 1113 -17.25 9.86 6.08
N SER A 1114 -16.82 8.61 5.95
CA SER A 1114 -15.59 8.19 5.28
C SER A 1114 -15.85 7.71 3.84
N VAL A 1115 -14.79 7.62 3.04
CA VAL A 1115 -14.91 7.26 1.61
C VAL A 1115 -15.35 5.81 1.42
N ILE A 1116 -14.73 4.86 2.14
CA ILE A 1116 -14.89 3.42 1.90
C ILE A 1116 -16.32 2.93 2.14
N GLU A 1117 -16.99 3.43 3.17
CA GLU A 1117 -18.33 2.96 3.52
C GLU A 1117 -19.41 3.41 2.54
N ASN A 1118 -19.26 4.63 2.00
CA ASN A 1118 -20.11 5.11 0.92
C ASN A 1118 -19.88 4.28 -0.36
N ILE A 1119 -18.64 3.85 -0.65
CA ILE A 1119 -18.35 2.90 -1.73
C ILE A 1119 -19.05 1.55 -1.48
N ILE A 1120 -18.96 1.00 -0.27
CA ILE A 1120 -19.58 -0.29 0.11
C ILE A 1120 -21.12 -0.23 -0.05
N LEU A 1121 -21.73 0.88 0.35
CA LEU A 1121 -23.19 1.10 0.27
C LEU A 1121 -23.67 1.62 -1.08
N ASN A 1122 -22.75 1.85 -2.03
CA ASN A 1122 -23.03 2.43 -3.33
C ASN A 1122 -23.74 3.80 -3.25
N GLN A 1123 -23.20 4.69 -2.41
CA GLN A 1123 -23.64 6.06 -2.20
C GLN A 1123 -22.59 7.06 -2.71
N PRO A 1124 -22.99 8.31 -3.02
CA PRO A 1124 -22.02 9.37 -3.34
C PRO A 1124 -21.00 9.53 -2.22
N ILE A 1125 -19.72 9.54 -2.60
CA ILE A 1125 -18.60 9.68 -1.65
C ILE A 1125 -18.48 11.14 -1.17
N PRO A 1126 -18.16 11.38 0.11
CA PRO A 1126 -18.08 12.74 0.68
C PRO A 1126 -16.75 13.45 0.35
N VAL A 1127 -16.26 13.30 -0.89
CA VAL A 1127 -15.00 13.83 -1.43
C VAL A 1127 -15.20 14.17 -2.91
N GLY A 1128 -14.49 15.17 -3.43
CA GLY A 1128 -14.54 15.58 -4.83
C GLY A 1128 -15.94 16.02 -5.27
N THR A 1129 -16.37 15.51 -6.43
CA THR A 1129 -17.68 15.84 -7.05
C THR A 1129 -18.89 15.45 -6.19
N GLY A 1130 -18.73 14.55 -5.21
CA GLY A 1130 -19.80 14.14 -4.30
C GLY A 1130 -20.04 15.08 -3.10
N LEU A 1131 -19.21 16.12 -2.94
CA LEU A 1131 -19.28 17.08 -1.84
C LEU A 1131 -20.33 18.19 -2.06
N PRO A 1132 -20.39 18.89 -3.22
CA PRO A 1132 -21.42 19.90 -3.46
C PRO A 1132 -22.81 19.29 -3.69
N GLY A 1133 -23.84 19.96 -3.15
CA GLY A 1133 -25.24 19.67 -3.49
C GLY A 1133 -25.71 20.54 -4.66
N LEU A 1134 -26.30 19.94 -5.68
CA LEU A 1134 -26.90 20.68 -6.80
C LEU A 1134 -28.36 21.05 -6.48
N LEU A 1135 -28.68 22.34 -6.59
CA LEU A 1135 -30.03 22.86 -6.47
C LEU A 1135 -30.47 23.44 -7.81
N VAL A 1136 -31.66 23.07 -8.27
CA VAL A 1136 -32.24 23.65 -9.49
C VAL A 1136 -33.03 24.91 -9.11
N LYS A 1137 -32.62 26.06 -9.64
CA LYS A 1137 -33.38 27.30 -9.51
C LYS A 1137 -34.63 27.21 -10.37
N VAL A 1138 -35.78 27.01 -9.75
CA VAL A 1138 -37.08 27.01 -10.44
C VAL A 1138 -37.47 28.46 -10.71
N ILE A 1139 -37.27 28.91 -11.95
CA ILE A 1139 -37.66 30.26 -12.41
C ILE A 1139 -39.08 30.16 -12.97
N GLY A 1140 -40.08 30.19 -12.08
CA GLY A 1140 -41.50 30.12 -12.42
C GLY A 1140 -42.36 29.64 -11.24
N PRO A 1141 -43.69 29.80 -11.28
CA PRO A 1141 -44.56 29.25 -10.25
C PRO A 1141 -44.51 27.71 -10.28
N LEU A 1142 -44.17 27.09 -9.15
CA LEU A 1142 -44.09 25.63 -8.96
C LEU A 1142 -45.41 24.90 -9.27
N THR A 1143 -46.50 25.65 -9.32
CA THR A 1143 -47.84 25.21 -9.69
C THR A 1143 -48.34 26.12 -10.81
N LYS A 1144 -48.70 25.53 -11.96
CA LYS A 1144 -49.61 26.23 -12.89
C LYS A 1144 -50.87 26.59 -12.10
N LYS A 1145 -51.34 27.84 -12.18
CA LYS A 1145 -52.68 28.21 -11.68
C LYS A 1145 -53.69 27.21 -12.27
N GLU A 1146 -54.66 26.76 -11.48
CA GLU A 1146 -55.59 25.70 -11.89
C GLU A 1146 -56.30 25.99 -13.23
N GLU A 1147 -56.45 27.26 -13.59
CA GLU A 1147 -57.02 27.75 -14.84
C GLU A 1147 -56.24 27.34 -16.11
N GLU A 1148 -54.94 27.02 -16.01
CA GLU A 1148 -54.11 26.59 -17.16
C GLU A 1148 -53.98 25.07 -17.31
N LYS A 1149 -54.54 24.28 -16.38
CA LYS A 1149 -54.72 22.85 -16.62
C LYS A 1149 -55.81 22.72 -17.67
N LYS A 1150 -55.44 22.43 -18.92
CA LYS A 1150 -56.38 21.97 -19.96
C LYS A 1150 -57.08 20.70 -19.45
N THR A 1151 -58.18 20.86 -18.70
CA THR A 1151 -59.10 19.78 -18.40
C THR A 1151 -59.68 19.32 -19.73
N ALA A 1152 -59.41 18.06 -20.09
CA ALA A 1152 -60.04 17.43 -21.23
C ALA A 1152 -61.57 17.65 -21.12
N LYS A 1153 -62.20 18.12 -22.20
CA LYS A 1153 -63.64 18.37 -22.23
C LYS A 1153 -64.35 17.08 -21.84
N LYS A 1154 -65.05 17.09 -20.70
CA LYS A 1154 -65.76 15.95 -20.09
C LYS A 1154 -66.62 15.15 -21.09
N LYS A 1155 -67.21 15.84 -22.08
CA LYS A 1155 -67.99 15.22 -23.18
C LYS A 1155 -67.20 14.19 -24.02
N ILE A 1156 -65.90 14.38 -24.22
CA ILE A 1156 -65.08 13.45 -25.02
C ILE A 1156 -64.78 12.18 -24.19
N VAL A 1157 -64.50 12.33 -22.90
CA VAL A 1157 -64.23 11.20 -22.01
C VAL A 1157 -65.48 10.34 -21.78
N GLU A 1158 -66.67 10.95 -21.76
CA GLU A 1158 -67.94 10.21 -21.65
C GLU A 1158 -68.35 9.53 -22.97
N GLN A 1159 -68.03 10.09 -24.13
CA GLN A 1159 -68.28 9.44 -25.43
C GLN A 1159 -67.32 8.29 -25.74
N THR A 1160 -66.13 8.26 -25.13
CA THR A 1160 -65.16 7.17 -25.36
C THR A 1160 -65.35 5.99 -24.41
N ASN A 1161 -66.14 6.16 -23.34
CA ASN A 1161 -66.43 5.14 -22.33
C ASN A 1161 -67.86 4.58 -22.43
N ARG A 1162 -68.63 5.00 -23.43
CA ARG A 1162 -69.82 4.28 -23.94
C ARG A 1162 -69.45 3.64 -25.25
#